data_AF-A0AA88WFR8-F1
#
_entry.id   AF-A0AA88WFR8-F1
#
_cell.length_a   1.000
_cell.length_b   1.000
_cell.length_c   1.000
_cell.angle_alpha   90.00
_cell.angle_beta   90.00
_cell.angle_gamma   90.00
#
_symmetry.space_group_name_H-M   'P 1'
#
loop_
_entity.id
_entity.type
_entity.pdbx_description
1 polymer ?
#
loop_
_entity_poly.entity_id
_entity_poly.type
_entity_poly.pdbx_seq_one_letter_code
_entity_poly.pdbx_strand_id
1 'polypeptide(L)'
;MGCIYKSPNEPIEARVQDLLSRMTLQEKLGQMTQIERSVATTPSAVNLLCIGSILCCGGSGPFERALSSDWADMVDTFQESALQSRLGIPILYGIDAIHGNNNVYGATIFRHNVGLGATRDAELARRIGVAMALEVRASGIHYNFAPCVAVCRDPRWGRCYESFSEDTEIVRKMTSVLIGLQGQPPKGHPSGYPFVADRSNVVACAKNFVGDGGTVNGKNEGDTISSYEDLEKIHLAPYLDCISQGVCTVMASYSSWNGSKLHTNHFLLTQILKEKLGFKVMVPFRYEQYLEDLTYLVESGEIPMTRIDDAVERILRVKFVAGLFEYPLSDRSLLDSVGCRAWLFALVIGFNARICWHVVVLEKHETFSIAYECVRLHRELAREAVHKSLVLLKNGKDQRKPFLPCDKNAKRILVADTHADNLGYQCGGWTATWEGKSGKITIDLKAPDLKMSFAESMTCLYRNPNEPLEARIKDLMSRMTVKEKIGQMTQIERSVATPSAVKDLSIGSVLSGGGSKPFEKATSSDWADMVDGFQKAALESRLGIPIFYGVDAVHGNNTVYGATVFPHNVGLGATRCCRDADLAQRIGVATALEVRASGVQYAFAPCIAVCKDPRWGRCYESFSEDTETVRKMASILIGLQGQPPEGHPKGYPFVAGRNNVMACAKHFVGDGGTNKGENEGDTVLSFDDLERIHMAPYLDCISRGVCTIMASYSCWNGRRLHTDHFLLTEILKDRLGFKGMVISDWEALDRLVNLYGLNYRNYVLSTINAGIDMVMVPFNYELFLEDLMYLVESGEIPMARIDDAVERILRVKFAAGLFEYPLSNRSLLDIVGCKLHRELAREAVRKSLVLLKNGKDPKKPFLPLEKNAKRILVAGTHADDLGYQCGGWTATWAGTSGRITIGTTILDAIKEVVGSETEVVHEPNPTPDTFAGGDFSFAIVAVGEPPYVESGGDNSELTIPFNGAEVVSLVADRIPTLMILISGRPLVLEPWLLEKLDALVAAWLPGSEGRGITDVIFGDYEFQGRLPMTWFKRVEQLPLHAEENLEDPLFPFGFGLTSNIKVLQN
;
A
#
# COMPACT_ATOMS: atom_id res chain seq x y z
N MET A 1 -30.96 -8.70 46.44
CA MET A 1 -30.76 -7.78 45.29
C MET A 1 -29.49 -8.21 44.58
N GLY A 2 -29.54 -8.45 43.26
CA GLY A 2 -28.38 -8.94 42.50
C GLY A 2 -27.18 -7.99 42.60
N CYS A 3 -25.95 -8.51 42.45
CA CYS A 3 -24.75 -7.67 42.36
C CYS A 3 -24.79 -6.91 41.04
N ILE A 4 -25.08 -5.61 41.09
CA ILE A 4 -25.18 -4.72 39.91
C ILE A 4 -23.86 -4.74 39.15
N TYR A 5 -22.72 -4.76 39.86
CA TYR A 5 -21.41 -4.76 39.20
C TYR A 5 -21.13 -5.99 38.32
N LYS A 6 -21.84 -7.10 38.55
CA LYS A 6 -21.74 -8.31 37.71
C LYS A 6 -22.70 -8.32 36.53
N SER A 7 -23.63 -7.36 36.45
CA SER A 7 -24.59 -7.23 35.37
C SER A 7 -23.99 -6.42 34.22
N PRO A 8 -23.66 -7.03 33.08
CA PRO A 8 -23.01 -6.31 31.96
C PRO A 8 -23.91 -5.24 31.30
N ASN A 9 -25.23 -5.31 31.54
CA ASN A 9 -26.22 -4.38 30.98
C ASN A 9 -26.43 -3.12 31.82
N GLU A 10 -25.81 -3.03 33.01
CA GLU A 10 -25.93 -1.87 33.90
C GLU A 10 -24.86 -0.81 33.58
N PRO A 11 -25.15 0.50 33.79
CA PRO A 11 -24.18 1.55 33.54
C PRO A 11 -22.88 1.35 34.33
N ILE A 12 -21.72 1.56 33.69
CA ILE A 12 -20.39 1.41 34.32
C ILE A 12 -20.30 2.18 35.63
N GLU A 13 -20.87 3.39 35.71
CA GLU A 13 -20.93 4.18 36.95
C GLU A 13 -21.65 3.47 38.09
N ALA A 14 -22.82 2.90 37.80
CA ALA A 14 -23.61 2.16 38.79
C ALA A 14 -22.87 0.89 39.22
N ARG A 15 -22.17 0.24 38.30
CA ARG A 15 -21.34 -0.95 38.56
C ARG A 15 -20.10 -0.63 39.40
N VAL A 16 -19.42 0.49 39.11
CA VAL A 16 -18.28 0.98 39.87
C VAL A 16 -18.70 1.34 41.29
N GLN A 17 -19.80 2.08 41.48
CA GLN A 17 -20.27 2.46 42.81
C GLN A 17 -20.77 1.26 43.62
N ASP A 18 -21.48 0.32 42.97
CA ASP A 18 -21.88 -0.94 43.62
C ASP A 18 -20.66 -1.76 44.05
N LEU A 19 -19.63 -1.88 43.20
CA LEU A 19 -18.40 -2.61 43.57
C LEU A 19 -17.62 -1.90 44.67
N LEU A 20 -17.39 -0.58 44.54
CA LEU A 20 -16.64 0.22 45.49
C LEU A 20 -17.26 0.23 46.89
N SER A 21 -18.60 0.26 46.98
CA SER A 21 -19.33 0.21 48.25
C SER A 21 -19.20 -1.15 48.98
N ARG A 22 -18.81 -2.20 48.26
CA ARG A 22 -18.64 -3.57 48.77
C ARG A 22 -17.20 -3.90 49.14
N MET A 23 -16.24 -3.06 48.76
CA MET A 23 -14.82 -3.30 48.99
C MET A 23 -14.38 -2.93 50.40
N THR A 24 -13.52 -3.76 50.99
CA THR A 24 -12.79 -3.44 52.23
C THR A 24 -11.68 -2.43 51.94
N LEU A 25 -11.13 -1.81 52.99
CA LEU A 25 -9.96 -0.94 52.86
C LEU A 25 -8.79 -1.71 52.21
N GLN A 26 -8.52 -2.94 52.66
CA GLN A 26 -7.45 -3.77 52.09
C GLN A 26 -7.65 -4.05 50.60
N GLU A 27 -8.87 -4.37 50.16
CA GLU A 27 -9.17 -4.57 48.74
C GLU A 27 -8.97 -3.28 47.95
N LYS A 28 -9.37 -2.12 48.52
CA LYS A 28 -9.17 -0.81 47.92
C LYS A 28 -7.68 -0.49 47.73
N LEU A 29 -6.87 -0.66 48.77
CA LEU A 29 -5.44 -0.43 48.71
C LEU A 29 -4.74 -1.42 47.75
N GLY A 30 -5.16 -2.69 47.75
CA GLY A 30 -4.71 -3.70 46.80
C GLY A 30 -4.95 -3.30 45.34
N GLN A 31 -6.10 -2.69 45.03
CA GLN A 31 -6.37 -2.18 43.68
C GLN A 31 -5.43 -1.05 43.26
N MET A 32 -4.90 -0.25 44.20
CA MET A 32 -3.96 0.85 43.93
C MET A 32 -2.53 0.39 43.64
N THR A 33 -2.32 -0.91 43.55
CA THR A 33 -0.99 -1.52 43.59
C THR A 33 -0.66 -2.24 42.29
N GLN A 34 0.51 -1.92 41.72
CA GLN A 34 1.09 -2.62 40.57
C GLN A 34 2.42 -3.29 40.93
N ILE A 35 2.56 -4.56 40.55
CA ILE A 35 3.73 -5.40 40.85
C ILE A 35 4.43 -5.82 39.57
N GLU A 36 5.73 -6.10 39.62
CA GLU A 36 6.45 -6.64 38.45
C GLU A 36 6.27 -8.17 38.36
N ARG A 37 6.18 -8.69 37.14
CA ARG A 37 5.87 -10.10 36.89
C ARG A 37 6.87 -11.06 37.55
N SER A 38 8.16 -10.79 37.52
CA SER A 38 9.19 -11.61 38.17
C SER A 38 9.02 -11.68 39.70
N VAL A 39 8.41 -10.66 40.30
CA VAL A 39 8.10 -10.63 41.74
C VAL A 39 6.83 -11.43 42.07
N ALA A 40 5.87 -11.45 41.14
CA ALA A 40 4.67 -12.29 41.20
C ALA A 40 4.99 -13.78 40.93
N THR A 41 5.88 -14.39 41.72
CA THR A 41 6.40 -15.75 41.50
C THR A 41 5.32 -16.85 41.56
N THR A 42 4.22 -16.61 42.26
CA THR A 42 3.06 -17.51 42.30
C THR A 42 1.75 -16.75 42.04
N PRO A 43 0.84 -17.31 41.22
CA PRO A 43 -0.47 -16.70 40.96
C PRO A 43 -1.26 -16.38 42.22
N SER A 44 -1.14 -17.19 43.28
CA SER A 44 -1.89 -17.05 44.53
C SER A 44 -1.66 -15.73 45.28
N ALA A 45 -0.49 -15.11 45.10
CA ALA A 45 -0.17 -13.82 45.74
C ALA A 45 -1.10 -12.68 45.27
N VAL A 46 -1.55 -12.74 44.03
CA VAL A 46 -2.49 -11.76 43.44
C VAL A 46 -3.83 -11.78 44.17
N ASN A 47 -4.32 -12.97 44.51
CA ASN A 47 -5.56 -13.14 45.25
C ASN A 47 -5.42 -12.68 46.70
N LEU A 48 -4.40 -13.19 47.40
CA LEU A 48 -4.20 -12.96 48.83
C LEU A 48 -4.08 -11.47 49.19
N LEU A 49 -3.42 -10.69 48.33
CA LEU A 49 -3.17 -9.26 48.54
C LEU A 49 -4.12 -8.36 47.73
N CYS A 50 -5.10 -8.96 47.04
CA CYS A 50 -6.08 -8.24 46.21
C CYS A 50 -5.42 -7.28 45.19
N ILE A 51 -4.30 -7.69 44.59
CA ILE A 51 -3.45 -6.86 43.74
C ILE A 51 -4.21 -6.32 42.53
N GLY A 52 -3.99 -5.05 42.20
CA GLY A 52 -4.68 -4.36 41.13
C GLY A 52 -4.10 -4.60 39.74
N SER A 53 -2.77 -4.66 39.62
CA SER A 53 -2.07 -4.72 38.34
C SER A 53 -0.72 -5.46 38.40
N ILE A 54 -0.29 -6.03 37.27
CA ILE A 54 1.03 -6.63 37.06
C ILE A 54 1.68 -5.99 35.83
N LEU A 55 3.00 -5.76 35.84
CA LEU A 55 3.79 -5.34 34.68
C LEU A 55 4.91 -6.33 34.38
N CYS A 56 5.07 -6.71 33.12
CA CYS A 56 6.20 -7.47 32.63
C CYS A 56 7.28 -6.54 32.04
N CYS A 57 8.48 -6.57 32.63
CA CYS A 57 9.66 -5.88 32.11
C CYS A 57 10.45 -6.78 31.14
N GLY A 58 11.44 -6.20 30.44
CA GLY A 58 12.32 -6.94 29.53
C GLY A 58 13.01 -8.11 30.22
N GLY A 59 12.85 -9.32 29.68
CA GLY A 59 13.42 -10.56 30.24
C GLY A 59 12.53 -11.33 31.23
N SER A 60 11.37 -10.79 31.61
CA SER A 60 10.42 -11.42 32.56
C SER A 60 9.31 -12.24 31.88
N GLY A 61 9.53 -12.67 30.63
CA GLY A 61 8.61 -13.54 29.89
C GLY A 61 8.54 -14.96 30.45
N PRO A 62 7.63 -15.81 29.92
CA PRO A 62 7.45 -17.17 30.43
C PRO A 62 8.71 -18.03 30.26
N PHE A 63 9.43 -17.89 29.13
CA PHE A 63 10.75 -18.45 28.86
C PHE A 63 11.33 -17.87 27.54
N GLU A 64 12.56 -18.23 27.16
CA GLU A 64 13.23 -17.73 25.95
C GLU A 64 12.54 -18.17 24.65
N ARG A 65 12.41 -17.26 23.68
CA ARG A 65 11.72 -17.50 22.40
C ARG A 65 10.24 -17.89 22.53
N ALA A 66 9.60 -17.53 23.64
CA ALA A 66 8.19 -17.77 23.88
C ALA A 66 7.29 -17.07 22.84
N LEU A 67 6.37 -17.83 22.25
CA LEU A 67 5.37 -17.35 21.31
C LEU A 67 4.22 -16.70 22.07
N SER A 68 3.37 -15.92 21.38
CA SER A 68 2.20 -15.27 22.00
C SER A 68 1.33 -16.25 22.80
N SER A 69 1.25 -17.53 22.40
CA SER A 69 0.46 -18.55 23.10
C SER A 69 0.99 -18.88 24.49
N ASP A 70 2.31 -18.91 24.65
CA ASP A 70 2.97 -19.18 25.93
C ASP A 70 2.80 -18.00 26.89
N TRP A 71 2.74 -16.79 26.34
CA TRP A 71 2.41 -15.58 27.08
C TRP A 71 0.96 -15.55 27.53
N ALA A 72 0.02 -15.91 26.64
CA ALA A 72 -1.40 -16.02 26.96
C ALA A 72 -1.67 -17.05 28.07
N ASP A 73 -1.03 -18.24 28.01
CA ASP A 73 -1.09 -19.26 29.08
C ASP A 73 -0.66 -18.69 30.44
N MET A 74 0.44 -17.95 30.47
CA MET A 74 0.96 -17.37 31.70
C MET A 74 0.01 -16.30 32.26
N VAL A 75 -0.49 -15.38 31.42
CA VAL A 75 -1.36 -14.30 31.89
C VAL A 75 -2.69 -14.84 32.41
N ASP A 76 -3.28 -15.83 31.73
CA ASP A 76 -4.53 -16.47 32.16
C ASP A 76 -4.40 -17.08 33.57
N THR A 77 -3.25 -17.68 33.87
CA THR A 77 -3.00 -18.27 35.19
C THR A 77 -3.09 -17.23 36.32
N PHE A 78 -2.55 -16.02 36.11
CA PHE A 78 -2.66 -14.93 37.09
C PHE A 78 -4.07 -14.37 37.18
N GLN A 79 -4.74 -14.27 36.04
CA GLN A 79 -6.11 -13.79 35.98
C GLN A 79 -7.06 -14.72 36.73
N GLU A 80 -6.96 -16.04 36.52
CA GLU A 80 -7.78 -17.04 37.20
C GLU A 80 -7.62 -16.97 38.72
N SER A 81 -6.40 -16.73 39.21
CA SER A 81 -6.14 -16.52 40.64
C SER A 81 -6.84 -15.27 41.17
N ALA A 82 -6.78 -14.15 40.45
CA ALA A 82 -7.47 -12.92 40.84
C ALA A 82 -8.99 -13.09 40.95
N LEU A 83 -9.58 -13.86 40.03
CA LEU A 83 -11.02 -14.15 40.00
C LEU A 83 -11.49 -15.03 41.17
N GLN A 84 -10.58 -15.75 41.84
CA GLN A 84 -10.89 -16.53 43.05
C GLN A 84 -10.99 -15.67 44.32
N SER A 85 -10.73 -14.36 44.22
CA SER A 85 -10.92 -13.42 45.34
C SER A 85 -12.40 -13.26 45.71
N ARG A 86 -12.66 -12.74 46.92
CA ARG A 86 -14.02 -12.59 47.47
C ARG A 86 -14.98 -11.84 46.54
N LEU A 87 -14.49 -10.82 45.85
CA LEU A 87 -15.27 -10.01 44.89
C LEU A 87 -14.98 -10.40 43.43
N GLY A 88 -14.04 -11.31 43.17
CA GLY A 88 -13.67 -11.75 41.82
C GLY A 88 -13.19 -10.62 40.93
N ILE A 89 -12.35 -9.72 41.46
CA ILE A 89 -11.89 -8.53 40.72
C ILE A 89 -10.70 -8.93 39.83
N PRO A 90 -10.77 -8.74 38.50
CA PRO A 90 -9.71 -9.05 37.56
C PRO A 90 -8.49 -8.13 37.72
N ILE A 91 -7.29 -8.55 37.27
CA ILE A 91 -6.09 -7.68 37.26
C ILE A 91 -5.89 -6.97 35.91
N LEU A 92 -5.16 -5.84 35.94
CA LEU A 92 -4.58 -5.24 34.74
C LEU A 92 -3.18 -5.81 34.52
N TYR A 93 -3.00 -6.69 33.55
CA TYR A 93 -1.68 -7.23 33.21
C TYR A 93 -1.05 -6.42 32.07
N GLY A 94 0.17 -5.92 32.27
CA GLY A 94 0.81 -4.94 31.41
C GLY A 94 2.20 -5.30 30.87
N ILE A 95 2.61 -4.61 29.81
CA ILE A 95 3.92 -4.76 29.15
C ILE A 95 4.45 -3.42 28.62
N ASP A 96 5.76 -3.29 28.44
CA ASP A 96 6.36 -2.15 27.77
C ASP A 96 6.69 -2.44 26.30
N ALA A 97 5.69 -2.25 25.42
CA ALA A 97 5.80 -2.40 23.98
C ALA A 97 5.73 -1.00 23.32
N ILE A 98 6.87 -0.31 23.22
CA ILE A 98 6.95 1.10 22.74
C ILE A 98 6.82 1.21 21.22
N HIS A 99 7.36 0.24 20.49
CA HIS A 99 7.42 0.24 19.03
C HIS A 99 7.22 -1.19 18.49
N GLY A 100 6.36 -1.98 19.14
CA GLY A 100 6.22 -3.41 18.89
C GLY A 100 6.35 -4.24 20.16
N ASN A 101 5.79 -5.46 20.16
CA ASN A 101 5.83 -6.35 21.33
C ASN A 101 7.18 -7.10 21.41
N ASN A 102 8.24 -6.34 21.69
CA ASN A 102 9.64 -6.78 21.66
C ASN A 102 10.02 -7.89 22.65
N ASN A 103 9.15 -8.25 23.61
CA ASN A 103 9.40 -9.36 24.54
C ASN A 103 8.83 -10.70 24.05
N VAL A 104 8.03 -10.70 22.97
CA VAL A 104 7.41 -11.90 22.38
C VAL A 104 8.16 -12.33 21.14
N TYR A 105 8.50 -13.62 21.05
CA TYR A 105 9.26 -14.14 19.93
C TYR A 105 8.42 -14.25 18.67
N GLY A 106 8.90 -13.67 17.58
CA GLY A 106 8.18 -13.58 16.31
C GLY A 106 7.20 -12.41 16.21
N ALA A 107 7.14 -11.53 17.21
CA ALA A 107 6.34 -10.30 17.18
C ALA A 107 6.95 -9.22 16.29
N THR A 108 6.12 -8.29 15.83
CA THR A 108 6.51 -7.22 14.91
C THR A 108 7.16 -6.06 15.66
N ILE A 109 8.32 -5.62 15.17
CA ILE A 109 9.09 -4.49 15.72
C ILE A 109 9.18 -3.36 14.69
N PHE A 110 8.59 -2.22 15.03
CA PHE A 110 8.56 -0.99 14.24
C PHE A 110 9.81 -0.14 14.47
N ARG A 111 9.95 0.97 13.70
CA ARG A 111 10.97 1.97 13.97
C ARG A 111 10.68 2.65 15.31
N HIS A 112 11.72 3.00 16.05
CA HIS A 112 11.57 3.74 17.30
C HIS A 112 10.96 5.13 17.06
N ASN A 113 10.36 5.70 18.11
CA ASN A 113 9.54 6.92 18.06
C ASN A 113 10.22 8.10 17.37
N VAL A 114 11.53 8.31 17.49
CA VAL A 114 12.20 9.41 16.77
C VAL A 114 12.10 9.24 15.25
N GLY A 115 12.13 7.99 14.77
CA GLY A 115 11.86 7.64 13.37
C GLY A 115 10.40 7.87 12.99
N LEU A 116 9.46 7.67 13.92
CA LEU A 116 8.03 7.97 13.72
C LEU A 116 7.78 9.49 13.75
N GLY A 117 8.43 10.25 14.62
CA GLY A 117 8.29 11.70 14.63
C GLY A 117 9.01 12.37 13.47
N ALA A 118 10.08 11.76 12.93
CA ALA A 118 10.68 12.17 11.66
C ALA A 118 9.68 12.05 10.49
N THR A 119 8.67 11.18 10.60
CA THR A 119 7.59 11.11 9.59
C THR A 119 6.61 12.26 9.71
N ARG A 120 6.44 12.83 10.91
CA ARG A 120 5.38 13.82 11.22
C ARG A 120 3.96 13.33 10.89
N ASP A 121 3.80 12.01 10.71
CA ASP A 121 2.56 11.31 10.39
C ASP A 121 1.96 10.67 11.66
N ALA A 122 1.05 11.41 12.27
CA ALA A 122 0.25 10.95 13.40
C ALA A 122 -0.60 9.72 13.05
N GLU A 123 -1.09 9.60 11.82
CA GLU A 123 -1.96 8.50 11.43
C GLU A 123 -1.16 7.19 11.27
N LEU A 124 0.08 7.28 10.79
CA LEU A 124 1.05 6.19 10.84
C LEU A 124 1.33 5.75 12.29
N ALA A 125 1.59 6.70 13.19
CA ALA A 125 1.75 6.39 14.61
C ALA A 125 0.48 5.75 15.21
N ARG A 126 -0.74 6.19 14.84
CA ARG A 126 -2.04 5.59 15.26
C ARG A 126 -2.16 4.14 14.81
N ARG A 127 -1.91 3.86 13.53
CA ARG A 127 -2.00 2.49 12.98
C ARG A 127 -0.97 1.54 13.59
N ILE A 128 0.25 2.03 13.83
CA ILE A 128 1.29 1.28 14.55
C ILE A 128 0.79 0.92 15.96
N GLY A 129 0.11 1.86 16.64
CA GLY A 129 -0.60 1.60 17.89
C GLY A 129 -1.64 0.48 17.80
N VAL A 130 -2.48 0.42 16.76
CA VAL A 130 -3.49 -0.65 16.58
C VAL A 130 -2.82 -2.02 16.41
N ALA A 131 -1.77 -2.12 15.61
CA ALA A 131 -1.05 -3.39 15.40
C ALA A 131 -0.41 -3.88 16.71
N MET A 132 0.19 -2.96 17.46
CA MET A 132 0.76 -3.24 18.77
C MET A 132 -0.31 -3.68 19.77
N ALA A 133 -1.50 -3.06 19.76
CA ALA A 133 -2.61 -3.46 20.60
C ALA A 133 -3.00 -4.93 20.37
N LEU A 134 -3.16 -5.34 19.11
CA LEU A 134 -3.55 -6.70 18.75
C LEU A 134 -2.51 -7.75 19.14
N GLU A 135 -1.22 -7.53 18.85
CA GLU A 135 -0.17 -8.47 19.21
C GLU A 135 0.01 -8.59 20.74
N VAL A 136 -0.18 -7.48 21.45
CA VAL A 136 -0.18 -7.47 22.92
C VAL A 136 -1.42 -8.20 23.47
N ARG A 137 -2.61 -7.95 22.91
CA ARG A 137 -3.86 -8.65 23.30
C ARG A 137 -3.84 -10.14 23.04
N ALA A 138 -3.29 -10.57 21.91
CA ALA A 138 -3.14 -11.98 21.59
C ALA A 138 -2.23 -12.71 22.59
N SER A 139 -1.25 -11.99 23.16
CA SER A 139 -0.36 -12.52 24.20
C SER A 139 -1.03 -12.57 25.59
N GLY A 140 -2.34 -12.33 25.66
CA GLY A 140 -3.15 -12.26 26.87
C GLY A 140 -2.97 -10.97 27.67
N ILE A 141 -2.22 -9.99 27.17
CA ILE A 141 -1.83 -8.78 27.93
C ILE A 141 -2.82 -7.66 27.63
N HIS A 142 -3.29 -6.95 28.67
CA HIS A 142 -4.40 -6.01 28.57
C HIS A 142 -3.96 -4.55 28.63
N TYR A 143 -2.72 -4.29 29.05
CA TYR A 143 -2.20 -2.96 29.32
C TYR A 143 -0.82 -2.75 28.66
N ASN A 144 -0.63 -1.66 27.92
CA ASN A 144 0.63 -1.32 27.27
C ASN A 144 1.18 0.01 27.80
N PHE A 145 2.44 0.03 28.22
CA PHE A 145 3.17 1.22 28.64
C PHE A 145 3.66 2.03 27.44
N ALA A 146 2.75 2.39 26.54
CA ALA A 146 3.03 3.23 25.39
C ALA A 146 1.83 4.16 25.14
N PRO A 147 2.06 5.35 24.56
CA PRO A 147 3.34 5.86 24.04
C PRO A 147 4.22 6.68 24.99
N CYS A 148 5.50 6.81 24.62
CA CYS A 148 6.38 7.84 25.16
C CYS A 148 6.17 9.18 24.39
N VAL A 149 5.55 10.15 25.04
CA VAL A 149 5.19 11.48 24.48
C VAL A 149 5.99 12.60 25.16
N ALA A 150 7.17 12.27 25.69
CA ALA A 150 8.13 13.25 26.17
C ALA A 150 8.82 13.96 24.99
N VAL A 151 9.03 15.27 25.11
CA VAL A 151 9.72 16.11 24.11
C VAL A 151 11.21 16.18 24.42
N CYS A 152 12.09 15.67 23.55
CA CYS A 152 13.56 15.65 23.75
C CYS A 152 14.17 17.03 23.42
N ARG A 153 14.61 17.81 24.39
CA ARG A 153 15.21 19.15 24.18
C ARG A 153 16.74 19.17 24.29
N ASP A 154 17.35 18.06 24.71
CA ASP A 154 18.80 17.89 24.75
C ASP A 154 19.18 16.53 24.15
N PRO A 155 19.85 16.47 22.99
CA PRO A 155 20.17 15.21 22.31
C PRO A 155 21.16 14.33 23.10
N ARG A 156 21.78 14.84 24.17
CA ARG A 156 22.57 14.03 25.12
C ARG A 156 21.69 13.17 26.01
N TRP A 157 20.38 13.43 26.05
CA TRP A 157 19.42 12.59 26.73
C TRP A 157 19.32 11.24 26.02
N GLY A 158 19.88 10.22 26.67
CA GLY A 158 20.09 8.90 26.07
C GLY A 158 18.81 8.20 25.59
N ARG A 159 17.62 8.72 25.92
CA ARG A 159 16.30 8.21 25.48
C ARG A 159 15.64 9.07 24.41
N CYS A 160 16.36 10.00 23.77
CA CYS A 160 15.80 10.81 22.67
C CYS A 160 15.23 9.96 21.52
N TYR A 161 15.69 8.72 21.34
CA TYR A 161 15.13 7.79 20.35
C TYR A 161 13.70 7.31 20.68
N GLU A 162 13.28 7.39 21.94
CA GLU A 162 11.90 7.11 22.40
C GLU A 162 11.00 8.35 22.37
N SER A 163 11.58 9.55 22.24
CA SER A 163 10.82 10.75 21.93
C SER A 163 10.52 10.78 20.44
N PHE A 164 9.37 11.35 20.07
CA PHE A 164 9.09 11.57 18.66
C PHE A 164 9.91 12.73 18.09
N SER A 165 10.14 13.79 18.88
CA SER A 165 10.87 14.96 18.40
C SER A 165 11.30 15.88 19.54
N GLU A 166 12.22 16.79 19.22
CA GLU A 166 12.46 17.99 20.02
C GLU A 166 11.37 19.05 19.88
N ASP A 167 10.53 18.94 18.85
CA ASP A 167 9.38 19.80 18.60
C ASP A 167 8.12 19.25 19.29
N THR A 168 7.56 20.05 20.20
CA THR A 168 6.36 19.70 20.96
C THR A 168 5.15 19.42 20.08
N GLU A 169 4.95 20.16 19.00
CA GLU A 169 3.77 19.98 18.13
C GLU A 169 3.86 18.70 17.33
N ILE A 170 5.08 18.27 16.98
CA ILE A 170 5.29 16.94 16.39
C ILE A 170 4.95 15.87 17.43
N VAL A 171 5.40 16.00 18.67
CA VAL A 171 5.10 15.03 19.73
C VAL A 171 3.61 15.00 20.05
N ARG A 172 2.91 16.14 20.08
CA ARG A 172 1.44 16.25 20.24
C ARG A 172 0.69 15.51 19.13
N LYS A 173 1.12 15.68 17.88
CA LYS A 173 0.56 14.93 16.74
C LYS A 173 0.77 13.42 16.91
N MET A 174 1.95 12.99 17.33
CA MET A 174 2.24 11.57 17.55
C MET A 174 1.51 10.93 18.72
N THR A 175 0.79 11.70 19.56
CA THR A 175 -0.07 11.14 20.62
C THR A 175 -1.17 10.24 20.06
N SER A 176 -1.52 10.37 18.78
CA SER A 176 -2.46 9.52 18.04
C SER A 176 -2.18 8.01 18.14
N VAL A 177 -0.94 7.58 18.37
CA VAL A 177 -0.59 6.18 18.69
C VAL A 177 -1.41 5.64 19.88
N LEU A 178 -1.83 6.51 20.80
CA LEU A 178 -2.74 6.20 21.90
C LEU A 178 -4.12 5.72 21.42
N ILE A 179 -4.74 6.44 20.48
CA ILE A 179 -6.03 6.04 19.89
C ILE A 179 -5.88 4.69 19.21
N GLY A 180 -4.72 4.43 18.63
CA GLY A 180 -4.40 3.11 18.10
C GLY A 180 -4.43 2.02 19.16
N LEU A 181 -3.83 2.29 20.32
CA LEU A 181 -3.72 1.33 21.39
C LEU A 181 -5.07 1.05 22.08
N GLN A 182 -5.86 2.09 22.36
CA GLN A 182 -7.09 2.02 23.16
C GLN A 182 -8.41 2.05 22.36
N GLY A 183 -8.36 2.51 21.12
CA GLY A 183 -9.57 2.82 20.34
C GLY A 183 -10.09 4.22 20.61
N GLN A 184 -10.91 4.70 19.67
CA GLN A 184 -11.42 6.07 19.66
C GLN A 184 -12.64 6.21 20.60
N PRO A 185 -12.62 7.09 21.61
CA PRO A 185 -13.79 7.33 22.46
C PRO A 185 -14.99 7.83 21.65
N PRO A 186 -16.22 7.38 21.94
CA PRO A 186 -17.41 7.77 21.20
C PRO A 186 -17.64 9.27 21.30
N LYS A 187 -18.23 9.83 20.26
CA LYS A 187 -18.52 11.27 20.21
C LYS A 187 -19.45 11.65 21.38
N GLY A 188 -19.00 12.57 22.23
CA GLY A 188 -19.68 12.96 23.47
C GLY A 188 -19.16 12.25 24.72
N HIS A 189 -18.15 11.37 24.60
CA HIS A 189 -17.45 10.80 25.74
C HIS A 189 -16.79 11.91 26.57
N PRO A 190 -16.95 11.91 27.91
CA PRO A 190 -16.44 12.99 28.75
C PRO A 190 -14.90 13.01 28.76
N SER A 191 -14.32 14.20 28.52
CA SER A 191 -12.87 14.40 28.61
C SER A 191 -12.34 14.01 30.00
N GLY A 192 -11.18 13.33 30.03
CA GLY A 192 -10.57 12.84 31.28
C GLY A 192 -11.13 11.51 31.80
N TYR A 193 -12.11 10.91 31.11
CA TYR A 193 -12.62 9.57 31.42
C TYR A 193 -11.94 8.51 30.55
N PRO A 194 -11.56 7.35 31.14
CA PRO A 194 -10.86 6.29 30.40
C PRO A 194 -11.78 5.67 29.35
N PHE A 195 -11.20 5.30 28.21
CA PHE A 195 -11.90 4.61 27.15
C PHE A 195 -11.06 3.50 26.54
N VAL A 196 -11.69 2.34 26.33
CA VAL A 196 -11.18 1.20 25.58
C VAL A 196 -12.35 0.73 24.72
N ALA A 197 -12.16 0.70 23.40
CA ALA A 197 -13.28 0.46 22.50
C ALA A 197 -13.82 -0.96 22.63
N ASP A 198 -12.92 -1.96 22.59
CA ASP A 198 -13.31 -3.36 22.69
C ASP A 198 -12.19 -4.26 23.23
N ARG A 199 -12.50 -5.57 23.32
CA ARG A 199 -11.61 -6.61 23.88
C ARG A 199 -10.31 -6.86 23.08
N SER A 200 -10.18 -6.31 21.88
CA SER A 200 -9.00 -6.36 21.04
C SER A 200 -8.08 -5.13 21.22
N ASN A 201 -8.53 -4.13 21.98
CA ASN A 201 -7.71 -2.99 22.38
C ASN A 201 -7.05 -3.20 23.74
N VAL A 202 -5.94 -2.48 23.93
CA VAL A 202 -5.20 -2.46 25.19
C VAL A 202 -5.44 -1.15 25.90
N VAL A 203 -5.45 -1.20 27.22
CA VAL A 203 -5.22 -0.01 28.05
C VAL A 203 -3.84 0.55 27.63
N ALA A 204 -3.69 1.86 27.53
CA ALA A 204 -2.47 2.53 27.10
C ALA A 204 -2.02 3.57 28.13
N CYS A 205 -0.74 3.91 28.09
CA CYS A 205 -0.09 4.80 29.06
C CYS A 205 0.71 5.91 28.38
N ALA A 206 0.30 7.16 28.59
CA ALA A 206 1.13 8.30 28.17
C ALA A 206 2.28 8.52 29.16
N LYS A 207 3.53 8.40 28.70
CA LYS A 207 4.74 8.45 29.55
C LYS A 207 5.85 9.33 28.96
N ASN A 208 6.82 9.87 29.69
CA ASN A 208 6.89 10.02 31.15
C ASN A 208 6.51 11.48 31.52
N PHE A 209 5.36 11.68 32.16
CA PHE A 209 4.79 12.98 32.53
C PHE A 209 5.53 13.65 33.71
N VAL A 210 6.15 14.82 33.60
CA VAL A 210 6.31 15.70 32.44
C VAL A 210 7.67 16.40 32.52
N GLY A 211 8.33 16.63 31.38
CA GLY A 211 9.63 17.32 31.34
C GLY A 211 10.83 16.39 31.22
N ASP A 212 10.62 15.08 31.17
CA ASP A 212 11.68 14.07 31.15
C ASP A 212 12.71 14.26 30.01
N GLY A 213 12.27 14.74 28.86
CA GLY A 213 13.17 15.03 27.73
C GLY A 213 13.85 16.40 27.78
N GLY A 214 13.55 17.24 28.78
CA GLY A 214 14.09 18.59 28.96
C GLY A 214 15.13 18.74 30.07
N THR A 215 15.69 17.62 30.56
CA THR A 215 16.59 17.65 31.71
C THR A 215 17.93 18.32 31.38
N VAL A 216 18.45 19.07 32.34
CA VAL A 216 19.72 19.78 32.18
C VAL A 216 20.85 18.78 31.88
N ASN A 217 21.60 19.05 30.80
CA ASN A 217 22.67 18.20 30.29
C ASN A 217 22.23 16.82 29.77
N GLY A 218 20.95 16.63 29.47
CA GLY A 218 20.40 15.36 28.99
C GLY A 218 20.52 14.23 30.03
N LYS A 219 20.59 14.57 31.32
CA LYS A 219 20.71 13.58 32.38
C LYS A 219 19.37 12.88 32.56
N ASN A 220 19.30 11.58 32.28
CA ASN A 220 18.11 10.78 32.53
C ASN A 220 17.68 10.92 34.01
N GLU A 221 16.38 11.15 34.28
CA GLU A 221 15.82 11.43 35.61
C GLU A 221 16.34 12.71 36.30
N GLY A 222 16.95 13.60 35.52
CA GLY A 222 17.51 14.88 35.97
C GLY A 222 16.47 15.95 36.28
N ASP A 223 16.93 17.18 36.48
CA ASP A 223 16.06 18.33 36.73
C ASP A 223 15.80 19.10 35.44
N THR A 224 14.55 19.47 35.21
CA THR A 224 14.11 20.36 34.12
C THR A 224 13.94 21.75 34.72
N ILE A 225 14.87 22.64 34.41
CA ILE A 225 14.84 24.02 34.89
C ILE A 225 14.12 24.87 33.84
N SER A 226 12.90 25.27 34.13
CA SER A 226 12.05 26.03 33.19
C SER A 226 10.98 26.83 33.91
N SER A 227 10.48 27.89 33.27
CA SER A 227 9.27 28.56 33.77
C SER A 227 8.06 27.62 33.68
N TYR A 228 7.00 27.88 34.45
CA TYR A 228 5.76 27.08 34.34
C TYR A 228 5.11 27.22 32.97
N GLU A 229 5.23 28.41 32.37
CA GLU A 229 4.70 28.70 31.04
C GLU A 229 5.41 27.87 29.96
N ASP A 230 6.73 27.70 30.06
CA ASP A 230 7.49 26.84 29.15
C ASP A 230 7.21 25.35 29.40
N LEU A 231 7.06 24.95 30.66
CA LEU A 231 6.68 23.58 30.99
C LEU A 231 5.28 23.24 30.43
N GLU A 232 4.30 24.13 30.59
CA GLU A 232 2.93 23.98 30.10
C GLU A 232 2.88 23.91 28.57
N LYS A 233 3.59 24.83 27.90
CA LYS A 233 3.63 24.91 26.43
C LYS A 233 4.41 23.78 25.78
N ILE A 234 5.55 23.39 26.35
CA ILE A 234 6.48 22.47 25.69
C ILE A 234 6.26 21.03 26.15
N HIS A 235 6.15 20.80 27.46
CA HIS A 235 6.21 19.45 27.99
C HIS A 235 4.83 18.89 28.40
N LEU A 236 3.90 19.69 28.94
CA LEU A 236 2.56 19.19 29.32
C LEU A 236 1.64 18.99 28.12
N ALA A 237 1.81 19.81 27.10
CA ALA A 237 1.01 19.87 25.90
C ALA A 237 0.62 18.48 25.31
N PRO A 238 1.55 17.55 25.03
CA PRO A 238 1.21 16.22 24.50
C PRO A 238 0.34 15.36 25.44
N TYR A 239 0.47 15.55 26.76
CA TYR A 239 -0.32 14.79 27.71
C TYR A 239 -1.76 15.28 27.79
N LEU A 240 -2.01 16.57 27.58
CA LEU A 240 -3.36 17.12 27.48
C LEU A 240 -4.15 16.44 26.36
N ASP A 241 -3.47 16.19 25.24
CA ASP A 241 -4.08 15.53 24.08
C ASP A 241 -4.41 14.08 24.40
N CYS A 242 -3.47 13.34 25.00
CA CYS A 242 -3.72 11.97 25.47
C CYS A 242 -4.94 11.89 26.42
N ILE A 243 -5.05 12.83 27.37
CA ILE A 243 -6.13 12.89 28.36
C ILE A 243 -7.49 13.14 27.72
N SER A 244 -7.54 14.06 26.74
CA SER A 244 -8.77 14.35 26.00
C SER A 244 -9.22 13.17 25.13
N GLN A 245 -8.27 12.34 24.70
CA GLN A 245 -8.50 11.13 23.92
C GLN A 245 -8.82 9.91 24.81
N GLY A 246 -9.08 10.12 26.11
CA GLY A 246 -9.50 9.06 27.01
C GLY A 246 -8.38 8.07 27.37
N VAL A 247 -7.10 8.49 27.33
CA VAL A 247 -5.98 7.68 27.84
C VAL A 247 -6.35 7.09 29.19
N CYS A 248 -6.12 5.80 29.36
CA CYS A 248 -6.52 5.13 30.59
C CYS A 248 -5.54 5.41 31.73
N THR A 249 -4.26 5.65 31.43
CA THR A 249 -3.24 5.97 32.45
C THR A 249 -2.20 6.99 31.97
N VAL A 250 -1.65 7.77 32.90
CA VAL A 250 -0.48 8.63 32.65
C VAL A 250 0.61 8.23 33.64
N MET A 251 1.84 8.04 33.17
CA MET A 251 2.97 7.65 34.01
C MET A 251 3.78 8.88 34.39
N ALA A 252 3.84 9.20 35.68
CA ALA A 252 4.68 10.27 36.18
C ALA A 252 6.18 9.95 35.97
N SER A 253 6.97 10.97 35.64
CA SER A 253 8.41 10.88 35.45
C SER A 253 9.16 10.88 36.80
N TYR A 254 10.34 10.24 36.80
CA TYR A 254 11.30 10.26 37.90
C TYR A 254 12.13 11.56 37.96
N SER A 255 12.01 12.40 36.93
CA SER A 255 12.66 13.70 36.82
C SER A 255 12.10 14.73 37.81
N SER A 256 12.80 15.85 37.95
CA SER A 256 12.38 17.01 38.72
C SER A 256 12.00 18.17 37.81
N TRP A 257 11.15 19.08 38.30
CA TRP A 257 10.94 20.41 37.72
C TRP A 257 11.27 21.47 38.77
N ASN A 258 12.23 22.35 38.46
CA ASN A 258 12.75 23.38 39.36
C ASN A 258 13.09 22.84 40.76
N GLY A 259 13.76 21.68 40.82
CA GLY A 259 14.18 21.02 42.06
C GLY A 259 13.09 20.20 42.77
N SER A 260 11.82 20.27 42.33
CA SER A 260 10.71 19.50 42.90
C SER A 260 10.47 18.22 42.11
N LYS A 261 10.36 17.08 42.80
CA LYS A 261 10.15 15.78 42.15
C LYS A 261 8.73 15.66 41.60
N LEU A 262 8.62 15.24 40.34
CA LEU A 262 7.33 15.26 39.62
C LEU A 262 6.30 14.31 40.22
N HIS A 263 6.72 13.13 40.70
CA HIS A 263 5.84 12.15 41.33
C HIS A 263 5.34 12.53 42.75
N THR A 264 5.83 13.63 43.33
CA THR A 264 5.35 14.18 44.61
C THR A 264 4.78 15.60 44.48
N ASN A 265 4.74 16.16 43.28
CA ASN A 265 4.34 17.55 43.04
C ASN A 265 2.81 17.71 43.01
N HIS A 266 2.23 18.17 44.12
CA HIS A 266 0.77 18.32 44.27
C HIS A 266 0.14 19.29 43.26
N PHE A 267 0.84 20.37 42.90
CA PHE A 267 0.33 21.36 41.95
C PHE A 267 0.12 20.74 40.57
N LEU A 268 1.14 20.05 40.03
CA LEU A 268 1.06 19.42 38.71
C LEU A 268 0.16 18.18 38.70
N LEU A 269 0.24 17.33 39.73
CA LEU A 269 -0.48 16.05 39.76
C LEU A 269 -1.94 16.15 40.21
N THR A 270 -2.28 17.10 41.06
CA THR A 270 -3.64 17.23 41.59
C THR A 270 -4.35 18.44 40.97
N GLN A 271 -3.79 19.63 41.09
CA GLN A 271 -4.48 20.84 40.66
C GLN A 271 -4.54 20.97 39.14
N ILE A 272 -3.44 20.66 38.44
CA ILE A 272 -3.42 20.71 36.98
C ILE A 272 -3.99 19.42 36.38
N LEU A 273 -3.36 18.28 36.64
CA LEU A 273 -3.74 17.02 35.98
C LEU A 273 -5.14 16.53 36.36
N LYS A 274 -5.53 16.53 37.65
CA LYS A 274 -6.82 15.96 38.09
C LYS A 274 -7.96 16.97 38.14
N GLU A 275 -7.72 18.17 38.67
CA GLU A 275 -8.77 19.16 38.91
C GLU A 275 -9.02 20.03 37.67
N LYS A 276 -7.97 20.63 37.08
CA LYS A 276 -8.10 21.49 35.88
C LYS A 276 -8.37 20.69 34.61
N LEU A 277 -7.73 19.53 34.45
CA LEU A 277 -7.78 18.74 33.21
C LEU A 277 -8.67 17.50 33.32
N GLY A 278 -9.26 17.26 34.49
CA GLY A 278 -10.23 16.20 34.70
C GLY A 278 -9.67 14.78 34.62
N PHE A 279 -8.34 14.60 34.61
CA PHE A 279 -7.73 13.30 34.36
C PHE A 279 -7.84 12.33 35.54
N LYS A 280 -8.12 11.06 35.24
CA LYS A 280 -8.44 10.04 36.23
C LYS A 280 -7.65 8.73 36.11
N VAL A 281 -6.34 8.75 36.45
CA VAL A 281 -5.55 7.74 37.24
C VAL A 281 -4.07 7.64 36.87
N MET A 282 -3.28 7.28 37.89
CA MET A 282 -1.86 6.90 37.87
C MET A 282 -1.68 5.64 38.74
N VAL A 283 -0.68 4.78 38.47
CA VAL A 283 -0.27 3.69 39.39
C VAL A 283 1.27 3.65 39.54
N PRO A 284 1.79 3.51 40.78
CA PRO A 284 3.22 3.42 41.09
C PRO A 284 3.76 1.97 41.24
N PHE A 285 5.07 1.85 41.48
CA PHE A 285 5.86 0.60 41.59
C PHE A 285 6.34 0.35 43.04
N ARG A 286 6.29 -0.92 43.50
CA ARG A 286 6.63 -1.53 44.83
C ARG A 286 5.48 -1.57 45.85
N TYR A 287 5.10 -2.78 46.29
CA TYR A 287 3.74 -3.00 46.80
C TYR A 287 3.55 -3.39 48.27
N GLU A 288 4.40 -4.22 48.87
CA GLU A 288 4.07 -4.81 50.18
C GLU A 288 4.13 -3.78 51.31
N GLN A 289 5.23 -3.01 51.37
CA GLN A 289 5.41 -1.94 52.35
C GLN A 289 4.47 -0.75 52.12
N TYR A 290 4.14 -0.48 50.87
CA TYR A 290 3.20 0.58 50.48
C TYR A 290 1.78 0.32 51.01
N LEU A 291 1.32 -0.94 50.98
CA LEU A 291 -0.03 -1.29 51.44
C LEU A 291 -0.19 -1.08 52.95
N GLU A 292 0.80 -1.47 53.75
CA GLU A 292 0.78 -1.29 55.20
C GLU A 292 0.87 0.20 55.59
N ASP A 293 1.80 0.94 55.00
CA ASP A 293 1.99 2.37 55.26
C ASP A 293 0.76 3.19 54.85
N LEU A 294 0.16 2.87 53.69
CA LEU A 294 -1.05 3.54 53.24
C LEU A 294 -2.28 3.17 54.08
N THR A 295 -2.37 1.93 54.57
CA THR A 295 -3.42 1.53 55.53
C THR A 295 -3.32 2.37 56.79
N TYR A 296 -2.13 2.47 57.37
CA TYR A 296 -1.88 3.25 58.58
C TYR A 296 -2.23 4.74 58.41
N LEU A 297 -1.83 5.37 57.31
CA LEU A 297 -2.11 6.79 57.03
C LEU A 297 -3.60 7.07 56.85
N VAL A 298 -4.36 6.10 56.35
CA VAL A 298 -5.81 6.24 56.18
C VAL A 298 -6.53 6.04 57.51
N GLU A 299 -6.12 5.05 58.30
CA GLU A 299 -6.68 4.78 59.61
C GLU A 299 -6.34 5.89 60.64
N SER A 300 -5.16 6.52 60.51
CA SER A 300 -4.75 7.66 61.33
C SER A 300 -5.48 8.96 60.96
N GLY A 301 -6.17 8.98 59.82
CA GLY A 301 -6.90 10.15 59.31
C GLY A 301 -6.01 11.18 58.60
N GLU A 302 -4.71 10.92 58.44
CA GLU A 302 -3.79 11.78 57.69
C GLU A 302 -4.12 11.79 56.20
N ILE A 303 -4.55 10.64 55.66
CA ILE A 303 -5.12 10.52 54.32
C ILE A 303 -6.60 10.22 54.47
N PRO A 304 -7.49 11.12 54.04
CA PRO A 304 -8.92 10.86 54.17
C PRO A 304 -9.35 9.72 53.25
N MET A 305 -10.23 8.83 53.74
CA MET A 305 -10.76 7.69 52.98
C MET A 305 -11.37 8.08 51.63
N THR A 306 -11.92 9.30 51.54
CA THR A 306 -12.45 9.86 50.29
C THR A 306 -11.41 9.97 49.18
N ARG A 307 -10.12 10.12 49.51
CA ARG A 307 -9.00 10.10 48.54
C ARG A 307 -8.68 8.69 48.07
N ILE A 308 -8.81 7.68 48.94
CA ILE A 308 -8.65 6.26 48.57
C ILE A 308 -9.80 5.83 47.67
N ASP A 309 -11.03 6.19 48.03
CA ASP A 309 -12.22 5.91 47.22
C ASP A 309 -12.11 6.57 45.84
N ASP A 310 -11.68 7.83 45.75
CA ASP A 310 -11.44 8.49 44.46
C ASP A 310 -10.38 7.78 43.61
N ALA A 311 -9.28 7.29 44.20
CA ALA A 311 -8.25 6.58 43.43
C ALA A 311 -8.74 5.21 42.93
N VAL A 312 -9.39 4.43 43.78
CA VAL A 312 -9.85 3.07 43.46
C VAL A 312 -11.03 3.10 42.50
N GLU A 313 -11.96 4.01 42.70
CA GLU A 313 -13.08 4.24 41.77
C GLU A 313 -12.57 4.35 40.34
N ARG A 314 -11.48 5.09 40.15
CA ARG A 314 -10.89 5.33 38.84
C ARG A 314 -10.15 4.12 38.26
N ILE A 315 -9.47 3.33 39.10
CA ILE A 315 -8.86 2.06 38.66
C ILE A 315 -9.95 1.07 38.22
N LEU A 316 -11.05 0.99 38.96
CA LEU A 316 -12.18 0.13 38.60
C LEU A 316 -12.81 0.57 37.28
N ARG A 317 -12.94 1.89 37.02
CA ARG A 317 -13.40 2.40 35.73
C ARG A 317 -12.56 1.88 34.58
N VAL A 318 -11.23 1.92 34.69
CA VAL A 318 -10.33 1.37 33.66
C VAL A 318 -10.57 -0.13 33.47
N LYS A 319 -10.75 -0.90 34.55
CA LYS A 319 -10.99 -2.35 34.46
C LYS A 319 -12.33 -2.71 33.79
N PHE A 320 -13.39 -1.99 34.12
CA PHE A 320 -14.70 -2.19 33.47
C PHE A 320 -14.66 -1.80 32.00
N VAL A 321 -14.01 -0.68 31.67
CA VAL A 321 -13.89 -0.21 30.29
C VAL A 321 -13.00 -1.15 29.46
N ALA A 322 -11.94 -1.72 30.05
CA ALA A 322 -11.11 -2.75 29.41
C ALA A 322 -11.83 -4.11 29.22
N GLY A 323 -13.08 -4.24 29.66
CA GLY A 323 -13.90 -5.44 29.53
C GLY A 323 -13.42 -6.62 30.38
N LEU A 324 -12.60 -6.37 31.41
CA LEU A 324 -11.95 -7.42 32.19
C LEU A 324 -12.91 -8.24 33.06
N PHE A 325 -14.11 -7.72 33.34
CA PHE A 325 -15.13 -8.44 34.12
C PHE A 325 -15.98 -9.35 33.24
N GLU A 326 -16.10 -9.00 31.96
CA GLU A 326 -16.83 -9.76 30.94
C GLU A 326 -15.92 -10.81 30.27
N TYR A 327 -14.66 -10.44 30.04
CA TYR A 327 -13.66 -11.24 29.32
C TYR A 327 -12.31 -11.20 30.05
N PRO A 328 -12.19 -11.84 31.23
CA PRO A 328 -10.96 -11.78 32.01
C PRO A 328 -9.80 -12.52 31.35
N LEU A 329 -10.07 -13.67 30.71
CA LEU A 329 -9.04 -14.54 30.13
C LEU A 329 -8.71 -14.17 28.69
N SER A 330 -7.51 -14.54 28.27
CA SER A 330 -7.00 -14.32 26.93
C SER A 330 -7.89 -14.95 25.87
N ASP A 331 -8.14 -14.20 24.80
CA ASP A 331 -8.88 -14.73 23.67
C ASP A 331 -7.93 -15.51 22.77
N ARG A 332 -8.02 -16.84 22.85
CA ARG A 332 -7.17 -17.75 22.08
C ARG A 332 -7.38 -17.64 20.57
N SER A 333 -8.52 -17.12 20.12
CA SER A 333 -8.71 -16.83 18.70
C SER A 333 -7.80 -15.70 18.20
N LEU A 334 -7.30 -14.85 19.10
CA LEU A 334 -6.32 -13.83 18.76
C LEU A 334 -4.92 -14.40 18.53
N LEU A 335 -4.58 -15.57 19.10
CA LEU A 335 -3.29 -16.24 18.86
C LEU A 335 -3.18 -16.78 17.43
N ASP A 336 -4.27 -17.37 16.95
CA ASP A 336 -4.40 -17.79 15.56
C ASP A 336 -4.31 -16.59 14.62
N SER A 337 -4.79 -15.42 15.09
CA SER A 337 -4.72 -14.17 14.34
C SER A 337 -3.32 -13.53 14.32
N VAL A 338 -2.42 -13.82 15.28
CA VAL A 338 -1.02 -13.35 15.28
C VAL A 338 -0.08 -14.31 14.56
N GLY A 339 -0.23 -15.63 14.71
CA GLY A 339 0.55 -16.62 13.97
C GLY A 339 0.34 -16.53 12.45
N CYS A 340 -0.87 -16.15 12.03
CA CYS A 340 -1.18 -15.90 10.62
C CYS A 340 -0.72 -14.51 10.13
N ARG A 341 -0.46 -13.55 11.04
CA ARG A 341 -0.08 -12.17 10.69
C ARG A 341 1.42 -11.86 10.81
N ALA A 342 2.18 -12.58 11.64
CA ALA A 342 3.64 -12.47 11.71
C ALA A 342 4.34 -12.97 10.42
N TRP A 343 3.77 -13.98 9.75
CA TRP A 343 4.21 -14.43 8.42
C TRP A 343 3.93 -13.36 7.33
N LEU A 344 2.89 -12.55 7.50
CA LEU A 344 2.55 -11.43 6.61
C LEU A 344 3.47 -10.21 6.83
N PHE A 345 3.86 -9.91 8.08
CA PHE A 345 4.78 -8.81 8.38
C PHE A 345 6.23 -9.11 7.98
N ALA A 346 6.71 -10.35 8.13
CA ALA A 346 8.05 -10.77 7.70
C ALA A 346 8.24 -10.70 6.17
N LEU A 347 7.18 -10.91 5.40
CA LEU A 347 7.17 -10.77 3.94
C LEU A 347 7.25 -9.30 3.49
N VAL A 348 6.66 -8.39 4.27
CA VAL A 348 6.64 -6.94 3.98
C VAL A 348 7.97 -6.26 4.36
N ILE A 349 8.71 -6.78 5.34
CA ILE A 349 10.04 -6.26 5.71
C ILE A 349 11.18 -6.92 4.90
N GLY A 350 11.12 -8.22 4.61
CA GLY A 350 12.13 -8.92 3.77
C GLY A 350 12.23 -8.38 2.34
N PHE A 351 11.20 -7.66 1.90
CA PHE A 351 11.12 -6.98 0.62
C PHE A 351 11.83 -5.63 0.57
N ASN A 352 11.97 -4.93 1.70
CA ASN A 352 12.57 -3.60 1.74
C ASN A 352 14.09 -3.61 2.06
N ALA A 353 14.71 -4.78 2.24
CA ALA A 353 16.14 -4.86 2.62
C ALA A 353 17.10 -5.42 1.55
N ARG A 354 16.64 -5.90 0.37
CA ARG A 354 17.52 -6.43 -0.70
C ARG A 354 17.44 -5.69 -2.05
N ILE A 355 17.01 -4.43 -2.04
CA ILE A 355 17.53 -3.38 -2.95
C ILE A 355 18.14 -2.25 -2.11
N CYS A 356 18.95 -2.66 -1.13
CA CYS A 356 20.29 -2.12 -1.05
C CYS A 356 21.19 -3.34 -1.26
N TRP A 357 21.94 -3.38 -2.38
CA TRP A 357 23.00 -4.33 -2.77
C TRP A 357 22.61 -5.44 -3.77
N HIS A 358 23.06 -5.31 -5.03
CA HIS A 358 24.26 -6.01 -5.50
C HIS A 358 24.87 -5.35 -6.75
N VAL A 359 26.16 -5.02 -6.64
CA VAL A 359 27.10 -4.63 -7.69
C VAL A 359 27.70 -5.93 -8.26
N VAL A 360 27.54 -6.15 -9.59
CA VAL A 360 28.55 -6.68 -10.56
C VAL A 360 28.93 -8.20 -10.62
N VAL A 361 28.56 -8.82 -11.78
CA VAL A 361 29.34 -9.61 -12.79
C VAL A 361 29.95 -11.02 -12.49
N LEU A 362 29.50 -12.00 -13.31
CA LEU A 362 30.14 -13.09 -14.12
C LEU A 362 31.52 -13.68 -13.67
N GLU A 363 31.96 -14.93 -13.91
CA GLU A 363 31.76 -15.96 -14.95
C GLU A 363 32.57 -17.22 -14.50
N LYS A 364 32.09 -18.48 -14.53
CA LYS A 364 32.32 -19.45 -15.61
C LYS A 364 31.65 -20.80 -15.31
N HIS A 365 31.19 -21.43 -16.39
CA HIS A 365 30.55 -22.72 -16.49
C HIS A 365 31.44 -23.91 -16.10
N GLU A 366 30.91 -24.80 -15.26
CA GLU A 366 30.85 -26.28 -15.45
C GLU A 366 30.29 -26.93 -14.18
N THR A 367 28.96 -26.93 -13.99
CA THR A 367 28.29 -27.81 -13.00
C THR A 367 26.76 -27.85 -13.17
N PHE A 368 26.26 -27.92 -14.41
CA PHE A 368 24.80 -27.90 -14.67
C PHE A 368 24.06 -29.24 -14.43
N SER A 369 24.76 -30.31 -14.04
CA SER A 369 24.14 -31.64 -13.84
C SER A 369 23.68 -31.90 -12.40
N ILE A 370 24.20 -31.16 -11.42
CA ILE A 370 23.90 -31.37 -9.99
C ILE A 370 22.73 -30.49 -9.51
N ALA A 371 22.57 -29.29 -10.09
CA ALA A 371 21.49 -28.36 -9.75
C ALA A 371 20.08 -28.90 -10.11
N TYR A 372 19.96 -29.74 -11.13
CA TYR A 372 18.67 -30.24 -11.60
C TYR A 372 18.07 -31.35 -10.70
N GLU A 373 18.91 -32.19 -10.08
CA GLU A 373 18.44 -33.23 -9.14
C GLU A 373 18.20 -32.69 -7.71
N CYS A 374 18.90 -31.62 -7.30
CA CYS A 374 18.64 -30.95 -6.02
C CYS A 374 17.31 -30.19 -5.98
N VAL A 375 16.92 -29.52 -7.08
CA VAL A 375 15.66 -28.76 -7.20
C VAL A 375 14.44 -29.68 -7.26
N ARG A 376 14.57 -30.87 -7.87
CA ARG A 376 13.48 -31.84 -7.95
C ARG A 376 13.19 -32.50 -6.59
N LEU A 377 14.22 -32.85 -5.82
CA LEU A 377 14.06 -33.38 -4.44
C LEU A 377 13.52 -32.33 -3.45
N HIS A 378 13.87 -31.05 -3.58
CA HIS A 378 13.33 -29.98 -2.73
C HIS A 378 11.86 -29.65 -3.03
N ARG A 379 11.39 -29.84 -4.28
CA ARG A 379 9.97 -29.67 -4.66
C ARG A 379 9.06 -30.78 -4.14
N GLU A 380 9.54 -32.02 -4.04
CA GLU A 380 8.76 -33.13 -3.47
C GLU A 380 8.67 -33.05 -1.94
N LEU A 381 9.77 -32.68 -1.25
CA LEU A 381 9.78 -32.48 0.21
C LEU A 381 8.95 -31.27 0.67
N ALA A 382 8.89 -30.19 -0.12
CA ALA A 382 8.08 -29.00 0.20
C ALA A 382 6.57 -29.23 0.02
N ARG A 383 6.15 -30.07 -0.95
CA ARG A 383 4.73 -30.42 -1.15
C ARG A 383 4.20 -31.37 -0.07
N GLU A 384 5.04 -32.28 0.44
CA GLU A 384 4.66 -33.17 1.53
C GLU A 384 4.56 -32.45 2.89
N ALA A 385 5.40 -31.44 3.12
CA ALA A 385 5.39 -30.61 4.34
C ALA A 385 4.17 -29.66 4.43
N VAL A 386 3.76 -29.05 3.31
CA VAL A 386 2.61 -28.13 3.28
C VAL A 386 1.27 -28.88 3.38
N HIS A 387 1.14 -30.06 2.75
CA HIS A 387 -0.10 -30.82 2.82
C HIS A 387 -0.39 -31.38 4.22
N LYS A 388 0.63 -31.82 4.98
CA LYS A 388 0.43 -32.28 6.37
C LYS A 388 0.25 -31.14 7.37
N SER A 389 0.86 -29.98 7.13
CA SER A 389 0.68 -28.79 7.98
C SER A 389 -0.76 -28.25 7.93
N LEU A 390 -1.47 -28.41 6.81
CA LEU A 390 -2.89 -28.03 6.70
C LEU A 390 -3.87 -29.07 7.24
N VAL A 391 -3.49 -30.36 7.30
CA VAL A 391 -4.32 -31.38 7.96
C VAL A 391 -4.29 -31.24 9.48
N LEU A 392 -3.16 -30.87 10.08
CA LEU A 392 -3.06 -30.63 11.52
C LEU A 392 -3.78 -29.34 11.99
N LEU A 393 -4.05 -28.42 11.06
CA LEU A 393 -4.87 -27.25 11.36
C LEU A 393 -6.37 -27.54 11.41
N LYS A 394 -6.87 -28.64 10.81
CA LYS A 394 -8.32 -28.90 10.84
C LYS A 394 -8.79 -29.84 11.95
N ASN A 395 -7.95 -30.70 12.51
CA ASN A 395 -8.33 -31.49 13.67
C ASN A 395 -7.33 -31.25 14.77
N GLY A 396 -7.66 -30.23 15.56
CA GLY A 396 -6.86 -29.77 16.67
C GLY A 396 -6.45 -30.92 17.57
N LYS A 397 -5.16 -30.92 17.92
CA LYS A 397 -4.66 -31.24 19.24
C LYS A 397 -3.16 -30.96 19.29
N ASP A 398 -2.79 -30.30 20.37
CA ASP A 398 -1.46 -30.09 20.92
C ASP A 398 -0.50 -29.08 20.29
N GLN A 399 -0.37 -28.00 21.05
CA GLN A 399 0.85 -27.21 21.20
C GLN A 399 1.96 -28.05 21.88
N ARG A 400 3.21 -27.61 21.70
CA ARG A 400 4.45 -27.94 22.45
C ARG A 400 5.34 -29.07 21.88
N LYS A 401 6.28 -28.70 20.98
CA LYS A 401 7.75 -28.84 21.17
C LYS A 401 8.56 -28.12 20.05
N PRO A 402 9.79 -27.66 20.34
CA PRO A 402 10.54 -26.66 19.55
C PRO A 402 11.50 -27.25 18.50
N PHE A 403 11.98 -26.36 17.63
CA PHE A 403 12.75 -26.53 16.40
C PHE A 403 14.12 -27.28 16.48
N LEU A 404 14.44 -27.97 15.36
CA LEU A 404 15.77 -28.25 14.72
C LEU A 404 16.70 -29.31 15.37
N PRO A 405 17.76 -29.82 14.69
CA PRO A 405 18.05 -30.03 13.25
C PRO A 405 18.59 -31.46 12.96
N CYS A 406 18.43 -32.02 11.76
CA CYS A 406 19.33 -33.10 11.32
C CYS A 406 19.57 -33.10 9.81
N ASP A 407 20.80 -32.66 9.54
CA ASP A 407 21.79 -33.11 8.60
C ASP A 407 21.45 -34.14 7.50
N LYS A 408 22.21 -33.94 6.44
CA LYS A 408 22.29 -34.62 5.17
C LYS A 408 22.52 -36.12 5.35
N ASN A 409 21.79 -36.90 4.54
CA ASN A 409 22.06 -38.25 4.03
C ASN A 409 21.04 -39.32 4.46
N ALA A 410 19.97 -39.49 3.69
CA ALA A 410 19.36 -40.81 3.47
C ALA A 410 18.33 -40.80 2.32
N LYS A 411 18.79 -41.14 1.10
CA LYS A 411 17.94 -41.84 0.11
C LYS A 411 18.12 -43.34 0.35
N ARG A 412 17.03 -44.08 0.63
CA ARG A 412 16.59 -45.31 -0.08
C ARG A 412 15.68 -46.23 0.77
N ILE A 413 14.51 -46.52 0.16
CA ILE A 413 13.93 -47.87 -0.07
C ILE A 413 13.01 -48.48 1.03
N LEU A 414 11.73 -48.68 0.63
CA LEU A 414 10.81 -49.86 0.70
C LEU A 414 10.84 -50.74 1.98
N VAL A 415 9.80 -51.42 2.48
CA VAL A 415 8.34 -51.60 2.29
C VAL A 415 7.90 -52.55 3.43
N ALA A 416 6.64 -52.41 3.89
CA ALA A 416 5.81 -53.38 4.63
C ALA A 416 6.27 -53.94 5.99
N ASP A 417 5.42 -53.83 7.01
CA ASP A 417 4.51 -54.94 7.32
C ASP A 417 3.28 -54.51 8.13
N THR A 418 2.25 -55.36 8.04
CA THR A 418 0.83 -55.21 8.36
C THR A 418 0.45 -55.19 9.84
N HIS A 419 -0.66 -54.49 10.18
CA HIS A 419 -1.88 -55.08 10.78
C HIS A 419 -2.84 -54.00 11.32
N ALA A 420 -4.07 -53.94 10.81
CA ALA A 420 -5.33 -53.91 11.57
C ALA A 420 -6.52 -53.57 10.66
N ASP A 421 -7.60 -54.34 10.83
CA ASP A 421 -8.79 -54.42 9.99
C ASP A 421 -9.85 -53.33 10.24
N ASN A 422 -10.57 -52.99 9.17
CA ASN A 422 -11.94 -52.46 9.08
C ASN A 422 -12.40 -51.30 10.00
N LEU A 423 -12.55 -50.10 9.43
CA LEU A 423 -13.50 -49.08 9.91
C LEU A 423 -14.17 -48.35 8.71
N GLY A 424 -15.50 -48.36 8.68
CA GLY A 424 -16.32 -47.60 7.73
C GLY A 424 -16.82 -46.28 8.32
N TYR A 425 -16.91 -45.23 7.50
CA TYR A 425 -17.45 -43.92 7.87
C TYR A 425 -18.51 -43.43 6.86
N GLN A 426 -19.57 -42.82 7.36
CA GLN A 426 -20.64 -42.16 6.58
C GLN A 426 -20.62 -40.66 6.84
N CYS A 427 -20.63 -39.84 5.78
CA CYS A 427 -21.16 -38.46 5.82
C CYS A 427 -21.44 -37.93 4.40
N GLY A 428 -22.65 -37.42 4.17
CA GLY A 428 -22.90 -36.34 3.20
C GLY A 428 -22.88 -36.64 1.69
N GLY A 429 -23.41 -37.77 1.24
CA GLY A 429 -23.81 -37.96 -0.18
C GLY A 429 -23.05 -38.99 -1.01
N TRP A 430 -22.11 -39.75 -0.43
CA TRP A 430 -21.41 -40.84 -1.10
C TRP A 430 -21.38 -42.10 -0.24
N THR A 431 -21.49 -43.27 -0.86
CA THR A 431 -21.21 -44.57 -0.21
C THR A 431 -20.13 -45.28 -1.01
N ALA A 432 -19.00 -45.55 -0.37
CA ALA A 432 -17.96 -46.42 -0.91
C ALA A 432 -17.79 -47.61 0.02
N THR A 433 -17.79 -48.82 -0.53
CA THR A 433 -17.50 -50.06 0.20
C THR A 433 -16.24 -50.71 -0.36
N TRP A 434 -15.41 -51.21 0.55
CA TRP A 434 -14.17 -51.92 0.25
C TRP A 434 -14.27 -53.35 0.74
N GLU A 435 -14.10 -54.32 -0.17
CA GLU A 435 -14.00 -55.74 0.19
C GLU A 435 -12.53 -56.18 0.22
N GLY A 436 -11.99 -56.32 1.43
CA GLY A 436 -10.57 -56.49 1.67
C GLY A 436 -9.91 -57.76 1.11
N LYS A 437 -10.67 -58.76 0.63
CA LYS A 437 -10.09 -59.99 0.02
C LYS A 437 -10.13 -60.04 -1.51
N SER A 438 -10.85 -59.14 -2.17
CA SER A 438 -10.97 -59.13 -3.64
C SER A 438 -10.39 -57.87 -4.30
N GLY A 439 -10.03 -56.84 -3.53
CA GLY A 439 -9.42 -55.62 -4.05
C GLY A 439 -10.35 -54.74 -4.89
N LYS A 440 -11.66 -55.01 -4.86
CA LYS A 440 -12.66 -54.30 -5.67
C LYS A 440 -13.27 -53.14 -4.88
N ILE A 441 -13.26 -51.95 -5.47
CA ILE A 441 -13.93 -50.75 -4.97
C ILE A 441 -15.16 -50.52 -5.84
N THR A 442 -16.35 -50.41 -5.24
CA THR A 442 -17.58 -50.06 -5.95
C THR A 442 -18.02 -48.67 -5.49
N ILE A 443 -18.16 -47.74 -6.44
CA ILE A 443 -18.65 -46.37 -6.21
C ILE A 443 -19.95 -46.23 -6.97
N ASP A 444 -21.05 -46.00 -6.25
CA ASP A 444 -22.37 -45.78 -6.85
C ASP A 444 -22.64 -44.27 -6.90
N LEU A 445 -22.67 -43.72 -8.12
CA LEU A 445 -22.94 -42.31 -8.39
C LEU A 445 -24.45 -42.09 -8.42
N LYS A 446 -25.08 -41.75 -7.29
CA LYS A 446 -26.35 -41.04 -7.35
C LYS A 446 -26.06 -39.57 -7.62
N ALA A 447 -26.32 -39.14 -8.85
CA ALA A 447 -26.43 -37.74 -9.18
C ALA A 447 -27.34 -37.05 -8.14
N PRO A 448 -26.93 -35.93 -7.53
CA PRO A 448 -27.89 -35.08 -6.86
C PRO A 448 -28.79 -34.54 -7.97
N ASP A 449 -30.06 -34.94 -7.93
CA ASP A 449 -31.13 -34.17 -8.54
C ASP A 449 -31.04 -32.76 -7.95
N LEU A 450 -30.37 -31.87 -8.68
CA LEU A 450 -30.49 -30.43 -8.53
C LEU A 450 -31.85 -30.03 -9.11
N LYS A 451 -32.93 -30.54 -8.50
CA LYS A 451 -34.19 -29.82 -8.47
C LYS A 451 -34.06 -28.76 -7.38
N MET A 452 -33.31 -27.70 -7.68
CA MET A 452 -33.89 -26.40 -7.39
C MET A 452 -35.26 -26.44 -8.03
N SER A 453 -36.32 -26.25 -7.24
CA SER A 453 -37.63 -26.07 -7.84
C SER A 453 -37.47 -24.97 -8.90
N PHE A 454 -37.95 -25.24 -10.12
CA PHE A 454 -37.99 -24.27 -11.22
C PHE A 454 -38.76 -22.97 -10.85
N ALA A 455 -39.29 -22.86 -9.62
CA ALA A 455 -40.03 -21.75 -9.10
C ALA A 455 -39.16 -20.65 -8.46
N GLU A 456 -37.96 -20.94 -7.93
CA GLU A 456 -37.12 -19.90 -7.28
C GLU A 456 -36.14 -19.20 -8.25
N SER A 457 -35.84 -19.78 -9.41
CA SER A 457 -35.03 -19.10 -10.43
C SER A 457 -35.79 -17.98 -11.17
N MET A 458 -37.10 -17.88 -11.00
CA MET A 458 -37.93 -16.81 -11.57
C MET A 458 -38.02 -15.55 -10.69
N THR A 459 -37.46 -15.53 -9.48
CA THR A 459 -37.67 -14.41 -8.53
C THR A 459 -36.51 -13.44 -8.38
N CYS A 460 -35.38 -13.62 -9.09
CA CYS A 460 -34.17 -12.79 -8.93
C CYS A 460 -33.62 -12.31 -10.29
N LEU A 461 -34.25 -11.27 -10.86
CA LEU A 461 -33.97 -10.76 -12.21
C LEU A 461 -32.50 -10.39 -12.41
N TYR A 462 -31.82 -9.83 -11.40
CA TYR A 462 -30.43 -9.39 -11.56
C TYR A 462 -29.44 -10.53 -11.83
N ARG A 463 -29.79 -11.78 -11.52
CA ARG A 463 -28.96 -12.96 -11.81
C ARG A 463 -29.21 -13.57 -13.18
N ASN A 464 -30.26 -13.16 -13.89
CA ASN A 464 -30.57 -13.67 -15.21
C ASN A 464 -29.78 -12.88 -16.28
N PRO A 465 -28.78 -13.49 -16.95
CA PRO A 465 -27.97 -12.78 -17.95
C PRO A 465 -28.76 -12.37 -19.21
N ASN A 466 -29.96 -12.93 -19.42
CA ASN A 466 -30.80 -12.62 -20.57
C ASN A 466 -31.70 -11.39 -20.34
N GLU A 467 -31.80 -10.87 -19.12
CA GLU A 467 -32.57 -9.67 -18.83
C GLU A 467 -31.81 -8.40 -19.23
N PRO A 468 -32.52 -7.33 -19.65
CA PRO A 468 -31.90 -6.05 -19.93
C PRO A 468 -31.07 -5.55 -18.75
N LEU A 469 -29.89 -5.00 -19.04
CA LEU A 469 -28.94 -4.54 -18.03
C LEU A 469 -29.57 -3.59 -17.00
N GLU A 470 -30.34 -2.60 -17.44
CA GLU A 470 -31.00 -1.64 -16.53
C GLU A 470 -32.08 -2.30 -15.65
N ALA A 471 -32.75 -3.35 -16.14
CA ALA A 471 -33.70 -4.11 -15.33
C ALA A 471 -32.98 -4.90 -14.22
N ARG A 472 -31.80 -5.46 -14.53
CA ARG A 472 -30.95 -6.16 -13.56
C ARG A 472 -30.43 -5.21 -12.48
N ILE A 473 -29.98 -4.00 -12.86
CA ILE A 473 -29.55 -2.99 -11.89
C ILE A 473 -30.71 -2.61 -10.96
N LYS A 474 -31.88 -2.29 -11.52
CA LYS A 474 -33.04 -1.89 -10.73
C LYS A 474 -33.46 -2.98 -9.73
N ASP A 475 -33.48 -4.24 -10.17
CA ASP A 475 -33.78 -5.37 -9.29
C ASP A 475 -32.74 -5.51 -8.18
N LEU A 476 -31.45 -5.44 -8.49
CA LEU A 476 -30.39 -5.53 -7.48
C LEU A 476 -30.45 -4.37 -6.49
N MET A 477 -30.57 -3.14 -6.98
CA MET A 477 -30.69 -1.92 -6.16
C MET A 477 -31.85 -1.98 -5.17
N SER A 478 -33.00 -2.54 -5.59
CA SER A 478 -34.17 -2.70 -4.72
C SER A 478 -33.95 -3.68 -3.55
N ARG A 479 -32.93 -4.54 -3.64
CA ARG A 479 -32.60 -5.57 -2.66
C ARG A 479 -31.44 -5.16 -1.75
N MET A 480 -30.70 -4.10 -2.08
CA MET A 480 -29.53 -3.67 -1.34
C MET A 480 -29.90 -2.83 -0.11
N THR A 481 -29.25 -3.15 1.02
CA THR A 481 -29.21 -2.31 2.21
C THR A 481 -28.32 -1.09 1.98
N VAL A 482 -28.46 -0.06 2.83
CA VAL A 482 -27.57 1.12 2.80
C VAL A 482 -26.11 0.70 3.01
N LYS A 483 -25.85 -0.26 3.91
CA LYS A 483 -24.49 -0.80 4.15
C LYS A 483 -23.90 -1.45 2.90
N GLU A 484 -24.68 -2.26 2.18
CA GLU A 484 -24.22 -2.88 0.93
C GLU A 484 -23.97 -1.82 -0.16
N LYS A 485 -24.80 -0.78 -0.24
CA LYS A 485 -24.62 0.35 -1.16
C LYS A 485 -23.33 1.11 -0.88
N ILE A 486 -23.11 1.49 0.37
CA ILE A 486 -21.88 2.16 0.82
C ILE A 486 -20.66 1.25 0.60
N GLY A 487 -20.77 -0.05 0.90
CA GLY A 487 -19.73 -1.04 0.60
C GLY A 487 -19.33 -1.05 -0.88
N GLN A 488 -20.30 -0.95 -1.79
CA GLN A 488 -20.03 -0.87 -3.23
C GLN A 488 -19.23 0.39 -3.63
N MET A 489 -19.37 1.49 -2.90
CA MET A 489 -18.66 2.75 -3.15
C MET A 489 -17.22 2.74 -2.59
N THR A 490 -16.81 1.66 -1.92
CA THR A 490 -15.50 1.55 -1.26
C THR A 490 -14.54 0.69 -2.06
N GLN A 491 -13.38 1.24 -2.40
CA GLN A 491 -12.23 0.51 -2.92
C GLN A 491 -11.10 0.46 -1.88
N ILE A 492 -10.59 -0.73 -1.59
CA ILE A 492 -9.54 -0.96 -0.58
C ILE A 492 -8.29 -1.61 -1.17
N GLU A 493 -7.15 -1.43 -0.53
CA GLU A 493 -5.89 -2.00 -0.96
C GLU A 493 -5.76 -3.48 -0.57
N ARG A 494 -5.14 -4.29 -1.41
CA ARG A 494 -5.00 -5.75 -1.17
C ARG A 494 -4.34 -6.12 0.16
N SER A 495 -3.51 -5.26 0.73
CA SER A 495 -2.76 -5.50 1.98
C SER A 495 -3.64 -5.44 3.22
N VAL A 496 -4.74 -4.69 3.15
CA VAL A 496 -5.76 -4.61 4.20
C VAL A 496 -7.00 -5.44 3.85
N ALA A 497 -7.16 -5.81 2.58
CA ALA A 497 -8.24 -6.69 2.16
C ALA A 497 -8.12 -8.09 2.80
N THR A 498 -9.19 -8.51 3.47
CA THR A 498 -9.36 -9.88 3.97
C THR A 498 -10.66 -10.48 3.40
N PRO A 499 -10.78 -11.81 3.28
CA PRO A 499 -12.03 -12.44 2.85
C PRO A 499 -13.25 -11.98 3.66
N SER A 500 -13.10 -11.83 4.99
CA SER A 500 -14.16 -11.32 5.86
C SER A 500 -14.49 -9.86 5.56
N ALA A 501 -13.50 -8.98 5.41
CA ALA A 501 -13.75 -7.59 5.05
C ALA A 501 -14.52 -7.48 3.73
N VAL A 502 -14.09 -8.21 2.68
CA VAL A 502 -14.75 -8.21 1.37
C VAL A 502 -16.20 -8.70 1.48
N LYS A 503 -16.44 -9.78 2.21
CA LYS A 503 -17.76 -10.39 2.37
C LYS A 503 -18.70 -9.58 3.27
N ASP A 504 -18.27 -9.30 4.50
CA ASP A 504 -19.13 -8.80 5.59
C ASP A 504 -19.39 -7.28 5.50
N LEU A 505 -18.50 -6.56 4.83
CA LEU A 505 -18.65 -5.13 4.51
C LEU A 505 -19.15 -4.91 3.07
N SER A 506 -19.31 -5.98 2.28
CA SER A 506 -19.78 -5.92 0.89
C SER A 506 -18.96 -4.94 0.03
N ILE A 507 -17.64 -4.97 0.22
CA ILE A 507 -16.68 -4.10 -0.46
C ILE A 507 -16.87 -4.18 -1.97
N GLY A 508 -16.89 -3.04 -2.66
CA GLY A 508 -17.15 -2.94 -4.09
C GLY A 508 -15.94 -3.24 -4.95
N SER A 509 -14.74 -2.95 -4.44
CA SER A 509 -13.50 -3.10 -5.19
C SER A 509 -12.29 -3.34 -4.29
N VAL A 510 -11.32 -4.09 -4.81
CA VAL A 510 -9.95 -4.16 -4.29
C VAL A 510 -9.00 -3.61 -5.36
N LEU A 511 -7.84 -3.06 -4.96
CA LEU A 511 -6.77 -2.74 -5.89
C LEU A 511 -5.40 -3.21 -5.41
N SER A 512 -4.45 -3.25 -6.34
CA SER A 512 -3.02 -3.17 -6.04
C SER A 512 -2.50 -1.79 -6.45
N GLY A 513 -1.96 -1.03 -5.48
CA GLY A 513 -1.18 0.18 -5.78
C GLY A 513 0.16 -0.13 -6.45
N GLY A 514 0.91 0.90 -6.83
CA GLY A 514 2.22 0.76 -7.49
C GLY A 514 3.18 -0.16 -6.71
N GLY A 515 3.55 -1.29 -7.31
CA GLY A 515 4.43 -2.28 -6.68
C GLY A 515 3.78 -3.21 -5.64
N SER A 516 2.48 -3.05 -5.34
CA SER A 516 1.75 -3.93 -4.43
C SER A 516 1.44 -5.27 -5.11
N LYS A 517 2.37 -6.21 -4.95
CA LYS A 517 2.29 -7.57 -5.51
C LYS A 517 2.06 -8.61 -4.40
N PRO A 518 1.56 -9.82 -4.72
CA PRO A 518 1.40 -10.89 -3.75
C PRO A 518 2.71 -11.21 -3.00
N PHE A 519 3.82 -11.29 -3.75
CA PHE A 519 5.18 -11.50 -3.27
C PHE A 519 6.19 -11.24 -4.42
N GLU A 520 7.49 -11.40 -4.16
CA GLU A 520 8.54 -10.98 -5.10
C GLU A 520 8.53 -11.92 -6.31
N LYS A 521 8.62 -11.35 -7.52
CA LYS A 521 8.54 -12.08 -8.79
C LYS A 521 7.26 -12.93 -8.96
N ALA A 522 6.15 -12.54 -8.34
CA ALA A 522 4.86 -13.19 -8.52
C ALA A 522 4.45 -13.21 -10.01
N THR A 523 4.10 -14.40 -10.50
CA THR A 523 3.66 -14.63 -11.88
C THR A 523 2.17 -14.35 -12.03
N SER A 524 1.68 -14.24 -13.27
CA SER A 524 0.23 -14.06 -13.53
C SER A 524 -0.64 -15.15 -12.89
N SER A 525 -0.14 -16.38 -12.73
CA SER A 525 -0.90 -17.43 -12.04
C SER A 525 -1.07 -17.13 -10.55
N ASP A 526 -0.03 -16.62 -9.90
CA ASP A 526 -0.05 -16.28 -8.47
C ASP A 526 -1.00 -15.10 -8.21
N TRP A 527 -0.99 -14.11 -9.11
CA TRP A 527 -1.95 -13.02 -9.11
C TRP A 527 -3.38 -13.51 -9.28
N ALA A 528 -3.63 -14.40 -10.25
CA ALA A 528 -4.96 -14.93 -10.50
C ALA A 528 -5.49 -15.73 -9.29
N ASP A 529 -4.63 -16.44 -8.57
CA ASP A 529 -5.00 -17.14 -7.32
C ASP A 529 -5.42 -16.15 -6.22
N MET A 530 -4.67 -15.06 -6.04
CA MET A 530 -5.02 -14.01 -5.08
C MET A 530 -6.35 -13.34 -5.44
N VAL A 531 -6.53 -12.92 -6.70
CA VAL A 531 -7.75 -12.25 -7.16
C VAL A 531 -8.97 -13.16 -7.05
N ASP A 532 -8.85 -14.44 -7.44
CA ASP A 532 -9.93 -15.42 -7.28
C ASP A 532 -10.30 -15.65 -5.82
N GLY A 533 -9.33 -15.55 -4.90
CA GLY A 533 -9.57 -15.64 -3.46
C GLY A 533 -10.50 -14.54 -2.96
N PHE A 534 -10.20 -13.28 -3.30
CA PHE A 534 -11.07 -12.15 -2.95
C PHE A 534 -12.43 -12.23 -3.64
N GLN A 535 -12.46 -12.65 -4.91
CA GLN A 535 -13.71 -12.76 -5.63
C GLN A 535 -14.63 -13.83 -5.04
N LYS A 536 -14.10 -14.99 -4.65
CA LYS A 536 -14.89 -16.03 -3.97
C LYS A 536 -15.51 -15.51 -2.68
N ALA A 537 -14.76 -14.74 -1.89
CA ALA A 537 -15.29 -14.11 -0.67
C ALA A 537 -16.45 -13.15 -0.97
N ALA A 538 -16.35 -12.36 -2.03
CA ALA A 538 -17.42 -11.46 -2.46
C ALA A 538 -18.70 -12.21 -2.88
N LEU A 539 -18.54 -13.33 -3.59
CA LEU A 539 -19.65 -14.18 -4.03
C LEU A 539 -20.37 -14.91 -2.89
N GLU A 540 -19.72 -15.09 -1.74
CA GLU A 540 -20.34 -15.63 -0.52
C GLU A 540 -21.18 -14.61 0.25
N SER A 541 -21.14 -13.32 -0.12
CA SER A 541 -22.00 -12.30 0.47
C SER A 541 -23.48 -12.59 0.17
N ARG A 542 -24.39 -11.97 0.94
CA ARG A 542 -25.85 -12.19 0.83
C ARG A 542 -26.37 -12.01 -0.60
N LEU A 543 -25.88 -11.00 -1.32
CA LEU A 543 -26.27 -10.72 -2.70
C LEU A 543 -25.29 -11.32 -3.74
N GLY A 544 -24.10 -11.74 -3.32
CA GLY A 544 -23.09 -12.32 -4.20
C GLY A 544 -22.61 -11.34 -5.28
N ILE A 545 -22.45 -10.06 -4.93
CA ILE A 545 -22.00 -9.03 -5.87
C ILE A 545 -20.48 -9.17 -6.05
N PRO A 546 -19.96 -9.40 -7.27
CA PRO A 546 -18.53 -9.52 -7.51
C PRO A 546 -17.81 -8.18 -7.29
N ILE A 547 -16.56 -8.22 -6.84
CA ILE A 547 -15.70 -7.03 -6.73
C ILE A 547 -15.07 -6.68 -8.08
N PHE A 548 -14.74 -5.41 -8.26
CA PHE A 548 -13.66 -5.04 -9.17
C PHE A 548 -12.30 -5.38 -8.54
N TYR A 549 -11.34 -5.83 -9.35
CA TYR A 549 -9.94 -5.79 -8.98
C TYR A 549 -9.20 -4.85 -9.93
N GLY A 550 -8.64 -3.76 -9.39
CA GLY A 550 -7.95 -2.69 -10.13
C GLY A 550 -6.42 -2.74 -10.04
N VAL A 551 -5.73 -2.43 -11.13
CA VAL A 551 -4.27 -2.23 -11.16
C VAL A 551 -3.87 -1.13 -12.16
N ASP A 552 -2.71 -0.49 -11.94
CA ASP A 552 -2.08 0.43 -12.88
C ASP A 552 -1.36 -0.32 -14.02
N ALA A 553 -2.11 -0.80 -15.02
CA ALA A 553 -1.55 -1.39 -16.24
C ALA A 553 -1.31 -0.32 -17.33
N VAL A 554 -0.42 0.64 -17.05
CA VAL A 554 -0.25 1.88 -17.85
C VAL A 554 0.67 1.77 -19.07
N HIS A 555 1.51 0.73 -19.14
CA HIS A 555 2.42 0.45 -20.27
C HIS A 555 2.64 -1.07 -20.42
N GLY A 556 1.53 -1.81 -20.40
CA GLY A 556 1.50 -3.25 -20.19
C GLY A 556 1.12 -3.62 -18.76
N ASN A 557 1.10 -4.91 -18.43
CA ASN A 557 0.83 -5.41 -17.07
C ASN A 557 2.09 -5.29 -16.18
N ASN A 558 2.58 -4.06 -16.06
CA ASN A 558 3.94 -3.68 -15.68
C ASN A 558 4.39 -4.05 -14.25
N THR A 559 3.45 -4.37 -13.36
CA THR A 559 3.75 -4.82 -11.98
C THR A 559 3.96 -6.33 -11.91
N VAL A 560 3.44 -7.09 -12.87
CA VAL A 560 3.54 -8.55 -12.92
C VAL A 560 4.88 -8.98 -13.48
N TYR A 561 5.56 -9.89 -12.79
CA TYR A 561 6.87 -10.37 -13.25
C TYR A 561 6.72 -11.22 -14.51
N GLY A 562 7.54 -10.91 -15.52
CA GLY A 562 7.53 -11.61 -16.80
C GLY A 562 6.51 -11.13 -17.82
N ALA A 563 5.63 -10.18 -17.45
CA ALA A 563 4.75 -9.50 -18.39
C ALA A 563 5.54 -8.65 -19.41
N THR A 564 4.91 -8.35 -20.54
CA THR A 564 5.47 -7.44 -21.55
C THR A 564 5.38 -6.01 -21.04
N VAL A 565 6.49 -5.28 -21.07
CA VAL A 565 6.55 -3.83 -20.76
C VAL A 565 6.77 -3.07 -22.06
N PHE A 566 5.79 -2.27 -22.44
CA PHE A 566 5.79 -1.42 -23.65
C PHE A 566 6.50 -0.09 -23.39
N PRO A 567 6.81 0.71 -24.43
CA PRO A 567 7.22 2.08 -24.22
C PRO A 567 6.16 2.88 -23.45
N HIS A 568 6.59 3.80 -22.58
CA HIS A 568 5.69 4.76 -21.96
C HIS A 568 5.03 5.69 -22.99
N ASN A 569 3.94 6.34 -22.57
CA ASN A 569 3.04 7.07 -23.45
C ASN A 569 3.72 8.15 -24.30
N VAL A 570 4.70 8.89 -23.75
CA VAL A 570 5.46 9.88 -24.54
C VAL A 570 6.16 9.23 -25.74
N GLY A 571 6.73 8.03 -25.57
CA GLY A 571 7.33 7.28 -26.67
C GLY A 571 6.28 6.79 -27.68
N LEU A 572 5.11 6.36 -27.22
CA LEU A 572 4.00 6.01 -28.12
C LEU A 572 3.49 7.24 -28.90
N GLY A 573 3.45 8.40 -28.26
CA GLY A 573 3.23 9.70 -28.87
C GLY A 573 4.15 9.99 -30.05
N ALA A 574 5.42 9.61 -29.91
CA ALA A 574 6.44 9.85 -30.92
C ALA A 574 6.25 9.02 -32.21
N THR A 575 5.38 8.00 -32.19
CA THR A 575 5.16 7.11 -33.35
C THR A 575 4.40 7.77 -34.52
N ARG A 576 4.00 9.05 -34.36
CA ARG A 576 3.02 9.86 -35.13
C ARG A 576 3.08 9.81 -36.68
N CYS A 577 4.16 9.30 -37.26
CA CYS A 577 4.31 9.18 -38.71
C CYS A 577 3.56 7.95 -39.29
N CYS A 578 3.07 7.00 -38.46
CA CYS A 578 2.87 5.59 -38.88
C CYS A 578 1.53 4.94 -38.45
N ARG A 579 0.38 5.53 -38.79
CA ARG A 579 -0.97 4.96 -38.51
C ARG A 579 -1.17 4.62 -37.02
N ASP A 580 -0.84 5.58 -36.18
CA ASP A 580 -0.53 5.43 -34.74
C ASP A 580 -1.67 4.91 -33.86
N ALA A 581 -2.91 5.20 -34.27
CA ALA A 581 -4.09 4.72 -33.54
C ALA A 581 -4.19 3.18 -33.56
N ASP A 582 -3.72 2.52 -34.63
CA ASP A 582 -3.70 1.06 -34.74
C ASP A 582 -2.68 0.43 -33.80
N LEU A 583 -1.47 1.01 -33.72
CA LEU A 583 -0.42 0.51 -32.82
C LEU A 583 -0.85 0.63 -31.35
N ALA A 584 -1.36 1.80 -30.95
CA ALA A 584 -1.88 2.02 -29.60
C ALA A 584 -3.04 1.05 -29.29
N GLN A 585 -3.94 0.81 -30.24
CA GLN A 585 -5.01 -0.17 -30.08
C GLN A 585 -4.46 -1.60 -29.90
N ARG A 586 -3.51 -2.04 -30.72
CA ARG A 586 -2.87 -3.37 -30.61
C ARG A 586 -2.17 -3.55 -29.25
N ILE A 587 -1.51 -2.51 -28.75
CA ILE A 587 -0.92 -2.50 -27.40
C ILE A 587 -2.00 -2.64 -26.33
N GLY A 588 -3.13 -1.93 -26.47
CA GLY A 588 -4.29 -2.09 -25.58
C GLY A 588 -4.84 -3.52 -25.57
N VAL A 589 -4.94 -4.18 -26.73
CA VAL A 589 -5.38 -5.59 -26.84
C VAL A 589 -4.41 -6.52 -26.11
N ALA A 590 -3.10 -6.39 -26.38
CA ALA A 590 -2.08 -7.19 -25.72
C ALA A 590 -2.11 -7.00 -24.19
N THR A 591 -2.23 -5.75 -23.74
CA THR A 591 -2.30 -5.38 -22.32
C THR A 591 -3.54 -5.99 -21.66
N ALA A 592 -4.72 -5.89 -22.29
CA ALA A 592 -5.94 -6.48 -21.75
C ALA A 592 -5.84 -8.00 -21.53
N LEU A 593 -5.23 -8.71 -22.49
CA LEU A 593 -5.01 -10.15 -22.39
C LEU A 593 -4.07 -10.50 -21.23
N GLU A 594 -2.95 -9.78 -21.08
CA GLU A 594 -1.99 -10.01 -19.99
C GLU A 594 -2.56 -9.65 -18.62
N VAL A 595 -3.39 -8.60 -18.52
CA VAL A 595 -4.09 -8.22 -17.28
C VAL A 595 -5.17 -9.25 -16.92
N ARG A 596 -5.95 -9.72 -17.91
CA ARG A 596 -6.94 -10.79 -17.67
C ARG A 596 -6.30 -12.11 -17.28
N ALA A 597 -5.11 -12.41 -17.79
CA ALA A 597 -4.36 -13.60 -17.40
C ALA A 597 -3.96 -13.59 -15.91
N SER A 598 -3.75 -12.41 -15.32
CA SER A 598 -3.50 -12.24 -13.88
C SER A 598 -4.79 -12.20 -13.04
N GLY A 599 -5.96 -12.47 -13.63
CA GLY A 599 -7.28 -12.47 -12.98
C GLY A 599 -7.88 -11.07 -12.77
N VAL A 600 -7.11 -10.01 -13.00
CA VAL A 600 -7.50 -8.62 -12.85
C VAL A 600 -8.46 -8.22 -13.96
N GLN A 601 -9.49 -7.42 -13.66
CA GLN A 601 -10.52 -7.04 -14.63
C GLN A 601 -10.55 -5.55 -14.94
N TYR A 602 -9.89 -4.72 -14.13
CA TYR A 602 -9.93 -3.27 -14.22
C TYR A 602 -8.50 -2.69 -14.32
N ALA A 603 -8.22 -1.96 -15.40
CA ALA A 603 -6.95 -1.29 -15.63
C ALA A 603 -7.10 0.23 -15.49
N PHE A 604 -6.26 0.86 -14.67
CA PHE A 604 -6.22 2.32 -14.53
C PHE A 604 -5.46 3.00 -15.69
N ALA A 605 -5.93 2.76 -16.91
CA ALA A 605 -5.37 3.30 -18.15
C ALA A 605 -6.48 3.53 -19.19
N PRO A 606 -6.33 4.49 -20.12
CA PRO A 606 -5.15 5.32 -20.34
C PRO A 606 -5.09 6.62 -19.51
N CYS A 607 -3.86 7.06 -19.22
CA CYS A 607 -3.59 8.47 -18.91
C CYS A 607 -3.72 9.30 -20.20
N ILE A 608 -4.65 10.25 -20.22
CA ILE A 608 -4.94 11.13 -21.36
C ILE A 608 -4.65 12.60 -21.02
N ALA A 609 -3.73 12.82 -20.09
CA ALA A 609 -3.19 14.14 -19.80
C ALA A 609 -2.55 14.74 -21.05
N VAL A 610 -2.71 16.06 -21.22
CA VAL A 610 -2.00 16.86 -22.22
C VAL A 610 -0.91 17.63 -21.47
N CYS A 611 0.33 17.14 -21.48
CA CYS A 611 1.44 17.72 -20.73
C CYS A 611 1.87 19.05 -21.37
N LYS A 612 1.67 20.18 -20.67
CA LYS A 612 2.08 21.52 -21.15
C LYS A 612 3.43 21.98 -20.61
N ASP A 613 3.97 21.29 -19.62
CA ASP A 613 5.26 21.60 -19.02
C ASP A 613 6.04 20.32 -18.67
N PRO A 614 7.20 20.05 -19.31
CA PRO A 614 7.95 18.82 -19.07
C PRO A 614 8.56 18.76 -17.67
N ARG A 615 8.58 19.84 -16.88
CA ARG A 615 9.02 19.79 -15.47
C ARG A 615 8.17 18.86 -14.61
N TRP A 616 6.96 18.55 -15.07
CA TRP A 616 6.06 17.62 -14.41
C TRP A 616 6.57 16.18 -14.42
N GLY A 617 6.63 15.57 -13.24
CA GLY A 617 7.14 14.22 -13.02
C GLY A 617 6.29 13.09 -13.62
N ARG A 618 5.11 13.41 -14.19
CA ARG A 618 4.30 12.45 -14.96
C ARG A 618 4.22 12.78 -16.44
N CYS A 619 5.07 13.68 -16.96
CA CYS A 619 5.00 14.05 -18.38
C CYS A 619 5.18 12.84 -19.32
N TYR A 620 5.93 11.80 -18.91
CA TYR A 620 6.06 10.56 -19.68
C TYR A 620 4.76 9.74 -19.79
N GLU A 621 3.80 9.94 -18.87
CA GLU A 621 2.48 9.33 -18.91
C GLU A 621 1.54 10.06 -19.88
N SER A 622 1.90 11.27 -20.32
CA SER A 622 1.21 11.97 -21.41
C SER A 622 1.73 11.48 -22.75
N PHE A 623 0.81 11.29 -23.71
CA PHE A 623 1.22 10.99 -25.08
C PHE A 623 1.87 12.18 -25.77
N SER A 624 1.49 13.42 -25.43
CA SER A 624 1.95 14.62 -26.13
C SER A 624 1.50 15.92 -25.45
N GLU A 625 2.18 17.02 -25.76
CA GLU A 625 1.71 18.39 -25.49
C GLU A 625 0.57 18.84 -26.43
N ASP A 626 0.37 18.12 -27.53
CA ASP A 626 -0.66 18.38 -28.54
C ASP A 626 -1.93 17.56 -28.27
N THR A 627 -3.04 18.26 -28.08
CA THR A 627 -4.34 17.66 -27.77
C THR A 627 -4.78 16.67 -28.85
N GLU A 628 -4.58 16.97 -30.14
CA GLU A 628 -5.01 16.09 -31.23
C GLU A 628 -4.22 14.77 -31.27
N THR A 629 -2.96 14.77 -30.83
CA THR A 629 -2.18 13.54 -30.67
C THR A 629 -2.76 12.68 -29.55
N VAL A 630 -3.03 13.28 -28.39
CA VAL A 630 -3.62 12.56 -27.24
C VAL A 630 -4.98 11.96 -27.61
N ARG A 631 -5.83 12.72 -28.33
CA ARG A 631 -7.13 12.25 -28.85
C ARG A 631 -7.02 11.02 -29.76
N LYS A 632 -6.02 10.99 -30.65
CA LYS A 632 -5.75 9.82 -31.50
C LYS A 632 -5.27 8.63 -30.68
N MET A 633 -4.33 8.85 -29.76
CA MET A 633 -3.74 7.81 -28.91
C MET A 633 -4.72 7.21 -27.90
N ALA A 634 -5.81 7.93 -27.58
CA ALA A 634 -6.93 7.39 -26.83
C ALA A 634 -7.59 6.17 -27.51
N SER A 635 -7.16 5.74 -28.71
CA SER A 635 -7.53 4.45 -29.31
C SER A 635 -7.01 3.25 -28.53
N ILE A 636 -6.02 3.41 -27.65
CA ILE A 636 -5.61 2.33 -26.73
C ILE A 636 -6.80 1.84 -25.87
N LEU A 637 -7.75 2.71 -25.57
CA LEU A 637 -8.97 2.39 -24.84
C LEU A 637 -9.81 1.31 -25.53
N ILE A 638 -9.99 1.41 -26.85
CA ILE A 638 -10.76 0.40 -27.61
C ILE A 638 -9.98 -0.91 -27.75
N GLY A 639 -8.64 -0.88 -27.59
CA GLY A 639 -7.85 -2.09 -27.42
C GLY A 639 -8.12 -2.77 -26.08
N LEU A 640 -8.18 -1.98 -25.00
CA LEU A 640 -8.42 -2.47 -23.63
C LEU A 640 -9.83 -3.05 -23.46
N GLN A 641 -10.86 -2.27 -23.82
CA GLN A 641 -12.27 -2.60 -23.62
C GLN A 641 -12.91 -3.36 -24.79
N GLY A 642 -12.36 -3.22 -25.99
CA GLY A 642 -13.02 -3.61 -27.24
C GLY A 642 -13.88 -2.48 -27.83
N GLN A 643 -14.18 -2.58 -29.12
CA GLN A 643 -14.93 -1.57 -29.87
C GLN A 643 -16.45 -1.71 -29.59
N PRO A 644 -17.14 -0.64 -29.14
CA PRO A 644 -18.60 -0.66 -29.01
C PRO A 644 -19.28 -0.96 -30.34
N PRO A 645 -20.36 -1.76 -30.37
CA PRO A 645 -21.13 -2.02 -31.57
C PRO A 645 -21.82 -0.75 -32.08
N GLU A 646 -22.14 -0.74 -33.37
CA GLU A 646 -22.91 0.35 -33.97
C GLU A 646 -24.26 0.51 -33.25
N GLY A 647 -24.61 1.76 -32.91
CA GLY A 647 -25.83 2.07 -32.15
C GLY A 647 -25.72 1.92 -30.63
N HIS A 648 -24.54 1.55 -30.08
CA HIS A 648 -24.33 1.59 -28.63
C HIS A 648 -24.57 3.01 -28.08
N PRO A 649 -25.35 3.18 -26.99
CA PRO A 649 -25.66 4.50 -26.45
C PRO A 649 -24.41 5.28 -26.04
N LYS A 650 -24.31 6.54 -26.49
CA LYS A 650 -23.18 7.42 -26.12
C LYS A 650 -23.13 7.63 -24.61
N GLY A 651 -21.92 7.61 -24.06
CA GLY A 651 -21.68 7.80 -22.63
C GLY A 651 -21.95 6.57 -21.75
N TYR A 652 -22.51 5.49 -22.29
CA TYR A 652 -22.68 4.24 -21.56
C TYR A 652 -21.40 3.39 -21.59
N PRO A 653 -21.01 2.76 -20.46
CA PRO A 653 -19.81 1.94 -20.39
C PRO A 653 -19.94 0.69 -21.28
N PHE A 654 -18.84 0.24 -21.86
CA PHE A 654 -18.80 -0.92 -22.75
C PHE A 654 -17.55 -1.78 -22.52
N VAL A 655 -17.73 -3.09 -22.47
CA VAL A 655 -16.65 -4.08 -22.51
C VAL A 655 -17.08 -5.21 -23.44
N ALA A 656 -16.26 -5.54 -24.44
CA ALA A 656 -16.62 -6.49 -25.49
C ALA A 656 -16.74 -7.94 -24.98
N GLY A 657 -16.03 -8.30 -23.91
CA GLY A 657 -16.16 -9.62 -23.30
C GLY A 657 -15.13 -9.92 -22.21
N ARG A 658 -15.11 -11.20 -21.79
CA ARG A 658 -14.28 -11.69 -20.67
C ARG A 658 -12.76 -11.53 -20.89
N ASN A 659 -12.31 -11.41 -22.14
CA ASN A 659 -10.89 -11.23 -22.45
C ASN A 659 -10.47 -9.74 -22.50
N ASN A 660 -11.42 -8.82 -22.34
CA ASN A 660 -11.19 -7.38 -22.27
C ASN A 660 -11.29 -6.88 -20.83
N VAL A 661 -10.65 -5.76 -20.54
CA VAL A 661 -10.65 -5.12 -19.21
C VAL A 661 -11.48 -3.85 -19.23
N MET A 662 -12.01 -3.47 -18.08
CA MET A 662 -12.53 -2.12 -17.88
C MET A 662 -11.35 -1.14 -17.93
N ALA A 663 -11.48 -0.05 -18.68
CA ALA A 663 -10.47 1.00 -18.79
C ALA A 663 -10.87 2.22 -17.95
N CYS A 664 -9.87 3.04 -17.61
CA CYS A 664 -10.00 4.28 -16.84
C CYS A 664 -9.33 5.43 -17.56
N ALA A 665 -10.11 6.41 -18.02
CA ALA A 665 -9.55 7.65 -18.55
C ALA A 665 -9.14 8.57 -17.39
N LYS A 666 -7.85 8.93 -17.30
CA LYS A 666 -7.30 9.67 -16.16
C LYS A 666 -6.30 10.80 -16.53
N HIS A 667 -6.14 11.86 -15.74
CA HIS A 667 -6.92 12.22 -14.52
C HIS A 667 -7.77 13.48 -14.77
N PHE A 668 -9.06 13.39 -14.48
CA PHE A 668 -10.06 14.39 -14.85
C PHE A 668 -10.03 15.57 -13.84
N VAL A 669 -9.68 16.79 -14.24
CA VAL A 669 -9.15 17.19 -15.55
C VAL A 669 -8.13 18.30 -15.41
N GLY A 670 -7.20 18.38 -16.36
CA GLY A 670 -6.17 19.43 -16.39
C GLY A 670 -4.89 19.07 -15.65
N ASP A 671 -4.72 17.82 -15.21
CA ASP A 671 -3.51 17.32 -14.56
C ASP A 671 -2.19 17.69 -15.30
N GLY A 672 -2.18 17.62 -16.62
CA GLY A 672 -1.02 18.02 -17.43
C GLY A 672 -0.80 19.53 -17.62
N GLY A 673 -1.69 20.38 -17.09
CA GLY A 673 -1.69 21.84 -17.25
C GLY A 673 -1.33 22.62 -15.99
N THR A 674 -0.79 21.95 -14.95
CA THR A 674 -0.46 22.62 -13.68
C THR A 674 0.66 23.65 -13.86
N ASN A 675 0.56 24.73 -13.10
CA ASN A 675 1.52 25.82 -13.15
C ASN A 675 2.94 25.31 -12.87
N LYS A 676 3.87 25.61 -13.78
CA LYS A 676 5.28 25.15 -13.75
C LYS A 676 5.46 23.63 -13.72
N GLY A 677 4.44 22.85 -14.09
CA GLY A 677 4.47 21.39 -14.03
C GLY A 677 4.52 20.83 -12.61
N GLU A 678 4.02 21.54 -11.60
CA GLU A 678 3.95 21.00 -10.23
C GLU A 678 2.89 19.88 -10.16
N ASN A 679 3.30 18.66 -9.78
CA ASN A 679 2.36 17.55 -9.62
C ASN A 679 1.32 17.89 -8.55
N GLU A 680 0.04 17.67 -8.85
CA GLU A 680 -1.09 18.01 -7.95
C GLU A 680 -1.27 19.52 -7.69
N GLY A 681 -0.52 20.35 -8.43
CA GLY A 681 -0.60 21.79 -8.38
C GLY A 681 -1.89 22.37 -8.97
N ASP A 682 -1.87 23.67 -9.20
CA ASP A 682 -3.02 24.40 -9.73
C ASP A 682 -2.91 24.62 -11.24
N THR A 683 -3.98 24.28 -11.95
CA THR A 683 -4.15 24.51 -13.38
C THR A 683 -4.87 25.83 -13.57
N VAL A 684 -4.15 26.85 -14.02
CA VAL A 684 -4.65 28.22 -14.09
C VAL A 684 -4.95 28.61 -15.54
N LEU A 685 -6.21 28.45 -15.95
CA LEU A 685 -6.67 28.78 -17.30
C LEU A 685 -8.19 28.97 -17.38
N SER A 686 -8.64 29.54 -18.50
CA SER A 686 -10.06 29.78 -18.77
C SER A 686 -10.85 28.47 -18.91
N PHE A 687 -12.17 28.47 -18.69
CA PHE A 687 -12.97 27.26 -18.92
C PHE A 687 -12.91 26.82 -20.39
N ASP A 688 -12.88 27.76 -21.33
CA ASP A 688 -12.83 27.46 -22.76
C ASP A 688 -11.52 26.74 -23.14
N ASP A 689 -10.39 27.15 -22.57
CA ASP A 689 -9.11 26.46 -22.77
C ASP A 689 -9.07 25.11 -22.06
N LEU A 690 -9.70 24.98 -20.89
CA LEU A 690 -9.80 23.71 -20.17
C LEU A 690 -10.59 22.70 -21.02
N GLU A 691 -11.70 23.16 -21.61
CA GLU A 691 -12.55 22.36 -22.49
C GLU A 691 -11.80 21.98 -23.78
N ARG A 692 -11.20 22.97 -24.44
CA ARG A 692 -10.48 22.80 -25.72
C ARG A 692 -9.26 21.91 -25.61
N ILE A 693 -8.45 22.07 -24.56
CA ILE A 693 -7.15 21.40 -24.42
C ILE A 693 -7.29 20.10 -23.64
N HIS A 694 -7.79 20.19 -22.41
CA HIS A 694 -7.68 19.11 -21.42
C HIS A 694 -8.93 18.21 -21.35
N MET A 695 -10.12 18.72 -21.70
CA MET A 695 -11.34 17.90 -21.74
C MET A 695 -11.55 17.21 -23.09
N ALA A 696 -11.03 17.75 -24.20
CA ALA A 696 -11.25 17.20 -25.53
C ALA A 696 -10.94 15.68 -25.66
N PRO A 697 -9.85 15.14 -25.08
CA PRO A 697 -9.61 13.69 -25.08
C PRO A 697 -10.67 12.86 -24.34
N TYR A 698 -11.32 13.42 -23.31
CA TYR A 698 -12.39 12.73 -22.59
C TYR A 698 -13.64 12.54 -23.45
N LEU A 699 -13.95 13.47 -24.35
CA LEU A 699 -15.07 13.32 -25.29
C LEU A 699 -14.92 12.07 -26.15
N ASP A 700 -13.70 11.83 -26.63
CA ASP A 700 -13.40 10.65 -27.45
C ASP A 700 -13.52 9.37 -26.61
N CYS A 701 -13.01 9.34 -25.38
CA CYS A 701 -13.16 8.22 -24.45
C CYS A 701 -14.63 7.92 -24.11
N ILE A 702 -15.43 8.95 -23.81
CA ILE A 702 -16.88 8.84 -23.51
C ILE A 702 -17.63 8.30 -24.74
N SER A 703 -17.29 8.78 -25.94
CA SER A 703 -17.90 8.30 -27.19
C SER A 703 -17.58 6.83 -27.50
N ARG A 704 -16.44 6.33 -26.98
CA ARG A 704 -15.97 4.95 -27.12
C ARG A 704 -16.38 4.06 -25.95
N GLY A 705 -17.23 4.56 -25.05
CA GLY A 705 -17.82 3.78 -23.97
C GLY A 705 -16.85 3.47 -22.82
N VAL A 706 -15.93 4.38 -22.49
CA VAL A 706 -15.05 4.24 -21.31
C VAL A 706 -15.84 3.85 -20.07
N CYS A 707 -15.36 2.86 -19.31
CA CYS A 707 -16.04 2.37 -18.12
C CYS A 707 -15.95 3.34 -16.96
N THR A 708 -14.76 3.90 -16.75
CA THR A 708 -14.48 4.73 -15.57
C THR A 708 -13.65 5.97 -15.91
N ILE A 709 -13.83 7.01 -15.09
CA ILE A 709 -13.01 8.23 -15.14
C ILE A 709 -12.48 8.48 -13.74
N MET A 710 -11.16 8.66 -13.62
CA MET A 710 -10.52 8.99 -12.34
C MET A 710 -10.36 10.49 -12.21
N ALA A 711 -10.82 11.07 -11.10
CA ALA A 711 -10.65 12.49 -10.82
C ALA A 711 -9.19 12.82 -10.43
N SER A 712 -8.69 13.96 -10.89
CA SER A 712 -7.33 14.44 -10.64
C SER A 712 -7.17 15.05 -9.25
N TYR A 713 -5.97 14.92 -8.66
CA TYR A 713 -5.58 15.63 -7.43
C TYR A 713 -5.44 17.14 -7.61
N SER A 714 -5.21 17.59 -8.84
CA SER A 714 -4.92 19.00 -9.15
C SER A 714 -6.05 19.94 -8.75
N CYS A 715 -5.74 21.23 -8.76
CA CYS A 715 -6.75 22.28 -8.73
C CYS A 715 -7.03 22.81 -10.14
N TRP A 716 -8.21 23.39 -10.32
CA TRP A 716 -8.49 24.32 -11.41
C TRP A 716 -8.88 25.69 -10.84
N ASN A 717 -8.06 26.71 -11.14
CA ASN A 717 -8.21 28.07 -10.60
C ASN A 717 -8.41 28.08 -9.07
N GLY A 718 -7.58 27.32 -8.36
CA GLY A 718 -7.59 27.19 -6.90
C GLY A 718 -8.65 26.25 -6.32
N ARG A 719 -9.54 25.67 -7.13
CA ARG A 719 -10.59 24.76 -6.67
C ARG A 719 -10.17 23.30 -6.85
N ARG A 720 -10.23 22.50 -5.77
CA ARG A 720 -9.85 21.09 -5.77
C ARG A 720 -10.85 20.23 -6.52
N LEU A 721 -10.35 19.42 -7.44
CA LEU A 721 -11.18 18.70 -8.40
C LEU A 721 -11.98 17.55 -7.77
N HIS A 722 -11.45 16.83 -6.77
CA HIS A 722 -12.21 15.81 -6.04
C HIS A 722 -13.44 16.36 -5.30
N THR A 723 -13.52 17.67 -5.08
CA THR A 723 -14.66 18.35 -4.43
C THR A 723 -15.41 19.30 -5.36
N ASP A 724 -15.09 19.35 -6.65
CA ASP A 724 -15.68 20.29 -7.60
C ASP A 724 -16.97 19.72 -8.23
N HIS A 725 -18.12 20.10 -7.67
CA HIS A 725 -19.43 19.67 -8.17
C HIS A 725 -19.71 20.11 -9.60
N PHE A 726 -19.26 21.33 -9.97
CA PHE A 726 -19.47 21.88 -11.30
C PHE A 726 -18.78 20.98 -12.34
N LEU A 727 -17.52 20.61 -12.13
CA LEU A 727 -16.79 19.78 -13.09
C LEU A 727 -17.24 18.31 -13.08
N LEU A 728 -17.39 17.70 -11.90
CA LEU A 728 -17.67 16.26 -11.79
C LEU A 728 -19.13 15.89 -12.06
N THR A 729 -20.08 16.76 -11.75
CA THR A 729 -21.50 16.48 -11.96
C THR A 729 -22.05 17.28 -13.15
N GLU A 730 -22.08 18.62 -13.05
CA GLU A 730 -22.75 19.44 -14.07
C GLU A 730 -22.08 19.32 -15.45
N ILE A 731 -20.74 19.27 -15.50
CA ILE A 731 -20.03 19.08 -16.76
C ILE A 731 -19.92 17.60 -17.11
N LEU A 732 -19.24 16.78 -16.32
CA LEU A 732 -18.93 15.41 -16.73
C LEU A 732 -20.16 14.50 -16.84
N LYS A 733 -21.04 14.49 -15.83
CA LYS A 733 -22.20 13.57 -15.80
C LYS A 733 -23.37 14.12 -16.61
N ASP A 734 -23.66 15.41 -16.50
CA ASP A 734 -24.86 16.01 -17.09
C ASP A 734 -24.62 16.53 -18.51
N ARG A 735 -23.67 17.47 -18.70
CA ARG A 735 -23.38 18.04 -20.03
C ARG A 735 -22.73 17.05 -20.98
N LEU A 736 -21.69 16.33 -20.54
CA LEU A 736 -20.99 15.34 -21.37
C LEU A 736 -21.71 13.99 -21.42
N GLY A 737 -22.69 13.77 -20.53
CA GLY A 737 -23.56 12.59 -20.53
C GLY A 737 -22.86 11.30 -20.10
N PHE A 738 -21.77 11.37 -19.32
CA PHE A 738 -21.07 10.18 -18.85
C PHE A 738 -21.97 9.34 -17.90
N LYS A 739 -22.20 8.07 -18.24
CA LYS A 739 -23.03 7.11 -17.47
C LYS A 739 -22.20 5.99 -16.81
N GLY A 740 -20.89 6.00 -16.99
CA GLY A 740 -19.96 5.15 -16.24
C GLY A 740 -19.72 5.64 -14.81
N MET A 741 -18.67 5.11 -14.19
CA MET A 741 -18.32 5.37 -12.79
C MET A 741 -17.17 6.38 -12.67
N VAL A 742 -17.35 7.40 -11.83
CA VAL A 742 -16.28 8.32 -11.42
C VAL A 742 -15.59 7.77 -10.17
N ILE A 743 -14.28 7.54 -10.24
CA ILE A 743 -13.47 7.06 -9.11
C ILE A 743 -12.55 8.17 -8.60
N SER A 744 -12.30 8.23 -7.29
CA SER A 744 -11.24 9.09 -6.76
C SER A 744 -9.86 8.51 -7.11
N ASP A 745 -8.82 9.34 -6.96
CA ASP A 745 -7.45 8.86 -6.95
C ASP A 745 -7.07 8.40 -5.52
N TRP A 746 -5.89 7.82 -5.36
CA TRP A 746 -5.38 7.19 -4.13
C TRP A 746 -5.33 8.18 -2.95
N GLU A 747 -6.02 7.87 -1.84
CA GLU A 747 -6.02 8.71 -0.63
C GLU A 747 -6.42 10.18 -0.90
N ALA A 748 -7.24 10.41 -1.94
CA ALA A 748 -7.64 11.77 -2.32
C ALA A 748 -8.32 12.52 -1.16
N LEU A 749 -9.08 11.81 -0.30
CA LEU A 749 -9.69 12.37 0.90
C LEU A 749 -8.63 12.81 1.93
N ASP A 750 -7.65 11.95 2.22
CA ASP A 750 -6.60 12.19 3.21
C ASP A 750 -5.70 13.36 2.79
N ARG A 751 -5.43 13.51 1.50
CA ARG A 751 -4.68 14.65 0.95
C ARG A 751 -5.41 15.99 1.14
N LEU A 752 -6.75 15.98 1.19
CA LEU A 752 -7.53 17.18 1.52
C LEU A 752 -7.46 17.50 3.03
N VAL A 753 -7.51 16.48 3.90
CA VAL A 753 -7.44 16.63 5.37
C VAL A 753 -6.18 17.34 5.82
N ASN A 754 -5.04 16.93 5.26
CA ASN A 754 -3.72 17.44 5.63
C ASN A 754 -3.50 18.93 5.27
N LEU A 755 -4.38 19.53 4.46
CA LEU A 755 -4.25 20.91 3.99
C LEU A 755 -5.12 21.92 4.76
N TYR A 756 -6.32 21.55 5.22
CA TYR A 756 -7.25 22.51 5.86
C TYR A 756 -7.67 22.19 7.30
N GLY A 757 -7.20 21.09 7.90
CA GLY A 757 -7.44 20.79 9.33
C GLY A 757 -8.90 20.55 9.70
N LEU A 758 -9.77 20.29 8.72
CA LEU A 758 -11.15 19.84 8.94
C LEU A 758 -11.19 18.34 9.25
N ASN A 759 -12.26 17.89 9.92
CA ASN A 759 -12.48 16.48 10.20
C ASN A 759 -12.74 15.69 8.89
N TYR A 760 -12.16 14.50 8.76
CA TYR A 760 -12.25 13.57 7.63
C TYR A 760 -13.66 13.46 7.04
N ARG A 761 -14.68 13.36 7.91
CA ARG A 761 -16.10 13.33 7.55
C ARG A 761 -16.55 14.48 6.62
N ASN A 762 -16.05 15.70 6.79
CA ASN A 762 -16.44 16.83 5.94
C ASN A 762 -15.94 16.67 4.50
N TYR A 763 -14.81 16.00 4.30
CA TYR A 763 -14.31 15.70 2.96
C TYR A 763 -15.05 14.54 2.32
N VAL A 764 -15.45 13.52 3.12
CA VAL A 764 -16.38 12.49 2.65
C VAL A 764 -17.66 13.17 2.14
N LEU A 765 -18.26 14.07 2.93
CA LEU A 765 -19.44 14.83 2.54
C LEU A 765 -19.24 15.59 1.22
N SER A 766 -18.16 16.38 1.13
CA SER A 766 -17.90 17.24 -0.03
C SER A 766 -17.60 16.42 -1.29
N THR A 767 -16.83 15.35 -1.18
CA THR A 767 -16.39 14.51 -2.30
C THR A 767 -17.53 13.69 -2.89
N ILE A 768 -18.37 13.09 -2.04
CA ILE A 768 -19.52 12.31 -2.51
C ILE A 768 -20.58 13.22 -3.15
N ASN A 769 -20.85 14.39 -2.54
CA ASN A 769 -21.77 15.36 -3.12
C ASN A 769 -21.22 16.03 -4.39
N ALA A 770 -19.90 16.13 -4.56
CA ALA A 770 -19.30 16.67 -5.78
C ALA A 770 -19.55 15.80 -7.01
N GLY A 771 -19.53 14.47 -6.87
CA GLY A 771 -19.71 13.62 -8.05
C GLY A 771 -19.10 12.23 -7.96
N ILE A 772 -18.17 11.99 -7.03
CA ILE A 772 -17.46 10.71 -6.93
C ILE A 772 -18.43 9.56 -6.62
N ASP A 773 -18.28 8.45 -7.34
CA ASP A 773 -19.11 7.25 -7.20
C ASP A 773 -18.40 6.16 -6.39
N MET A 774 -17.09 6.02 -6.57
CA MET A 774 -16.24 5.09 -5.83
C MET A 774 -15.01 5.81 -5.27
N VAL A 775 -14.72 5.58 -3.99
CA VAL A 775 -13.57 6.18 -3.32
C VAL A 775 -12.46 5.14 -3.17
N MET A 776 -11.26 5.49 -3.63
CA MET A 776 -10.02 4.77 -3.40
C MET A 776 -9.47 5.17 -2.02
N VAL A 777 -9.92 4.47 -0.96
CA VAL A 777 -9.65 4.78 0.47
C VAL A 777 -8.27 4.31 0.96
N PRO A 778 -7.53 3.60 0.10
CA PRO A 778 -6.93 2.27 0.31
C PRO A 778 -6.94 1.60 1.70
N PHE A 779 -6.66 2.31 2.79
CA PHE A 779 -6.33 1.73 4.09
C PHE A 779 -7.36 1.99 5.19
N ASN A 780 -7.81 3.24 5.33
CA ASN A 780 -8.69 3.67 6.44
C ASN A 780 -10.18 3.44 6.12
N TYR A 781 -10.50 2.27 5.55
CA TYR A 781 -11.83 1.99 5.03
C TYR A 781 -12.90 1.85 6.12
N GLU A 782 -12.56 1.41 7.35
CA GLU A 782 -13.55 1.39 8.44
C GLU A 782 -14.03 2.81 8.78
N LEU A 783 -13.11 3.78 8.87
CA LEU A 783 -13.44 5.17 9.15
C LEU A 783 -14.29 5.77 8.02
N PHE A 784 -13.91 5.53 6.76
CA PHE A 784 -14.70 5.97 5.61
C PHE A 784 -16.13 5.39 5.62
N LEU A 785 -16.27 4.09 5.89
CA LEU A 785 -17.57 3.43 5.96
C LEU A 785 -18.43 4.00 7.10
N GLU A 786 -17.85 4.22 8.28
CA GLU A 786 -18.52 4.83 9.43
C GLU A 786 -18.99 6.26 9.12
N ASP A 787 -18.10 7.08 8.58
CA ASP A 787 -18.40 8.48 8.26
C ASP A 787 -19.45 8.61 7.16
N LEU A 788 -19.33 7.81 6.09
CA LEU A 788 -20.32 7.81 5.01
C LEU A 788 -21.68 7.29 5.50
N MET A 789 -21.71 6.26 6.35
CA MET A 789 -22.94 5.78 6.96
C MET A 789 -23.61 6.89 7.78
N TYR A 790 -22.84 7.55 8.64
CA TYR A 790 -23.35 8.64 9.47
C TYR A 790 -23.95 9.77 8.62
N LEU A 791 -23.25 10.20 7.56
CA LEU A 791 -23.70 11.28 6.69
C LEU A 791 -24.98 10.96 5.91
N VAL A 792 -25.19 9.68 5.60
CA VAL A 792 -26.42 9.20 4.96
C VAL A 792 -27.56 9.11 5.97
N GLU A 793 -27.30 8.57 7.16
CA GLU A 793 -28.28 8.47 8.24
C GLU A 793 -28.71 9.84 8.80
N SER A 794 -27.79 10.82 8.82
CA SER A 794 -28.07 12.21 9.22
C SER A 794 -28.84 12.99 8.15
N GLY A 795 -28.88 12.50 6.90
CA GLY A 795 -29.50 13.15 5.76
C GLY A 795 -28.64 14.24 5.11
N GLU A 796 -27.37 14.38 5.50
CA GLU A 796 -26.42 15.33 4.89
C GLU A 796 -26.00 14.89 3.48
N ILE A 797 -25.91 13.58 3.24
CA ILE A 797 -25.85 12.99 1.90
C ILE A 797 -27.21 12.37 1.59
N PRO A 798 -27.93 12.85 0.56
CA PRO A 798 -29.22 12.27 0.21
C PRO A 798 -29.05 10.86 -0.35
N MET A 799 -29.97 9.94 -0.01
CA MET A 799 -29.96 8.57 -0.56
C MET A 799 -29.96 8.54 -2.09
N ALA A 800 -30.54 9.54 -2.76
CA ALA A 800 -30.50 9.66 -4.22
C ALA A 800 -29.06 9.76 -4.77
N ARG A 801 -28.13 10.40 -4.03
CA ARG A 801 -26.71 10.49 -4.40
C ARG A 801 -26.00 9.14 -4.27
N ILE A 802 -26.29 8.41 -3.20
CA ILE A 802 -25.80 7.04 -2.99
C ILE A 802 -26.35 6.12 -4.09
N ASP A 803 -27.63 6.27 -4.43
CA ASP A 803 -28.27 5.46 -5.46
C ASP A 803 -27.68 5.72 -6.85
N ASP A 804 -27.42 6.98 -7.23
CA ASP A 804 -26.69 7.31 -8.49
C ASP A 804 -25.30 6.67 -8.53
N ALA A 805 -24.52 6.77 -7.44
CA ALA A 805 -23.18 6.19 -7.36
C ALA A 805 -23.21 4.67 -7.57
N VAL A 806 -24.08 3.97 -6.82
CA VAL A 806 -24.17 2.52 -6.88
C VAL A 806 -24.76 2.03 -8.20
N GLU A 807 -25.73 2.76 -8.78
CA GLU A 807 -26.27 2.45 -10.10
C GLU A 807 -25.16 2.46 -11.18
N ARG A 808 -24.26 3.44 -11.13
CA ARG A 808 -23.09 3.54 -12.03
C ARG A 808 -22.09 2.41 -11.81
N ILE A 809 -21.77 2.10 -10.55
CA ILE A 809 -20.91 0.97 -10.19
C ILE A 809 -21.47 -0.34 -10.74
N LEU A 810 -22.75 -0.61 -10.49
CA LEU A 810 -23.41 -1.84 -10.95
C LEU A 810 -23.50 -1.88 -12.47
N ARG A 811 -23.78 -0.76 -13.14
CA ARG A 811 -23.77 -0.67 -14.61
C ARG A 811 -22.43 -1.10 -15.19
N VAL A 812 -21.33 -0.63 -14.63
CA VAL A 812 -19.99 -1.06 -15.06
C VAL A 812 -19.76 -2.55 -14.79
N LYS A 813 -20.18 -3.09 -13.62
CA LYS A 813 -20.06 -4.53 -13.30
C LYS A 813 -20.83 -5.42 -14.28
N PHE A 814 -22.07 -5.06 -14.61
CA PHE A 814 -22.87 -5.81 -15.57
C PHE A 814 -22.33 -5.66 -17.00
N ALA A 815 -21.93 -4.46 -17.41
CA ALA A 815 -21.34 -4.22 -18.74
C ALA A 815 -20.04 -5.01 -18.94
N ALA A 816 -19.25 -5.21 -17.87
CA ALA A 816 -18.04 -6.01 -17.89
C ALA A 816 -18.27 -7.54 -17.85
N GLY A 817 -19.53 -7.99 -17.76
CA GLY A 817 -19.89 -9.41 -17.61
C GLY A 817 -19.37 -10.03 -16.30
N LEU A 818 -19.19 -9.22 -15.26
CA LEU A 818 -18.53 -9.65 -14.02
C LEU A 818 -19.41 -10.58 -13.19
N PHE A 819 -20.74 -10.50 -13.35
CA PHE A 819 -21.70 -11.43 -12.73
C PHE A 819 -21.68 -12.80 -13.40
N GLU A 820 -21.43 -12.85 -14.71
CA GLU A 820 -21.36 -14.09 -15.49
C GLU A 820 -19.99 -14.76 -15.37
N TYR A 821 -18.93 -13.96 -15.31
CA TYR A 821 -17.54 -14.44 -15.29
C TYR A 821 -16.71 -13.77 -14.17
N PRO A 822 -17.05 -14.01 -12.90
CA PRO A 822 -16.38 -13.33 -11.78
C PRO A 822 -14.92 -13.79 -11.61
N LEU A 823 -14.62 -15.06 -11.91
CA LEU A 823 -13.31 -15.67 -11.69
C LEU A 823 -12.38 -15.54 -12.91
N SER A 824 -11.08 -15.66 -12.66
CA SER A 824 -10.00 -15.59 -13.65
C SER A 824 -10.13 -16.64 -14.77
N ASN A 825 -9.62 -16.29 -15.95
CA ASN A 825 -9.53 -17.22 -17.09
C ASN A 825 -8.10 -17.76 -17.23
N ARG A 826 -7.86 -18.96 -16.70
CA ARG A 826 -6.53 -19.58 -16.68
C ARG A 826 -5.99 -19.98 -18.07
N SER A 827 -6.83 -20.05 -19.09
CA SER A 827 -6.38 -20.34 -20.46
C SER A 827 -5.52 -19.22 -21.08
N LEU A 828 -5.50 -18.03 -20.48
CA LEU A 828 -4.71 -16.89 -20.96
C LEU A 828 -3.28 -16.86 -20.43
N LEU A 829 -2.90 -17.75 -19.51
CA LEU A 829 -1.59 -17.70 -18.84
C LEU A 829 -0.42 -17.80 -19.83
N ASP A 830 -0.55 -18.61 -20.89
CA ASP A 830 0.51 -18.81 -21.90
C ASP A 830 0.71 -17.57 -22.81
N ILE A 831 -0.19 -16.60 -22.76
CA ILE A 831 -0.11 -15.35 -23.55
C ILE A 831 0.77 -14.30 -22.83
N VAL A 832 0.96 -14.43 -21.51
CA VAL A 832 1.73 -13.46 -20.70
C VAL A 832 3.18 -13.45 -21.13
N GLY A 833 3.69 -12.27 -21.52
CA GLY A 833 5.07 -12.13 -21.96
C GLY A 833 5.40 -12.97 -23.21
N CYS A 834 4.39 -13.37 -23.99
CA CYS A 834 4.60 -14.22 -25.15
C CYS A 834 5.39 -13.49 -26.24
N LYS A 835 6.00 -14.26 -27.15
CA LYS A 835 6.82 -13.69 -28.24
C LYS A 835 6.06 -12.67 -29.07
N LEU A 836 4.77 -12.90 -29.36
CA LEU A 836 3.98 -11.98 -30.19
C LEU A 836 3.85 -10.60 -29.55
N HIS A 837 3.61 -10.54 -28.24
CA HIS A 837 3.50 -9.27 -27.51
C HIS A 837 4.86 -8.57 -27.40
N ARG A 838 5.93 -9.32 -27.19
CA ARG A 838 7.30 -8.78 -27.17
C ARG A 838 7.74 -8.24 -28.53
N GLU A 839 7.39 -8.91 -29.64
CA GLU A 839 7.65 -8.37 -30.97
C GLU A 839 6.81 -7.11 -31.26
N LEU A 840 5.58 -7.01 -30.73
CA LEU A 840 4.79 -5.79 -30.76
C LEU A 840 5.45 -4.67 -29.93
N ALA A 841 5.96 -4.97 -28.74
CA ALA A 841 6.71 -4.01 -27.93
C ALA A 841 8.00 -3.56 -28.64
N ARG A 842 8.75 -4.46 -29.25
CA ARG A 842 9.89 -4.15 -30.13
C ARG A 842 9.48 -3.28 -31.32
N GLU A 843 8.31 -3.54 -31.93
CA GLU A 843 7.70 -2.65 -32.94
C GLU A 843 7.48 -1.24 -32.42
N ALA A 844 6.87 -1.12 -31.24
CA ALA A 844 6.60 0.16 -30.60
C ALA A 844 7.90 0.90 -30.24
N VAL A 845 8.90 0.20 -29.70
CA VAL A 845 10.23 0.76 -29.41
C VAL A 845 10.82 1.34 -30.68
N ARG A 846 10.97 0.57 -31.76
CA ARG A 846 11.66 1.07 -32.97
C ARG A 846 10.97 2.31 -33.56
N LYS A 847 9.63 2.37 -33.48
CA LYS A 847 8.83 3.49 -34.00
C LYS A 847 8.84 4.71 -33.09
N SER A 848 9.12 4.57 -31.80
CA SER A 848 9.15 5.69 -30.84
C SER A 848 10.46 6.49 -30.90
N LEU A 849 11.54 5.87 -31.40
CA LEU A 849 12.88 6.48 -31.40
C LEU A 849 12.93 7.69 -32.32
N VAL A 850 13.35 8.83 -31.77
CA VAL A 850 13.52 10.07 -32.53
C VAL A 850 15.00 10.35 -32.73
N LEU A 851 15.42 10.37 -33.99
CA LEU A 851 16.79 10.72 -34.36
C LEU A 851 16.94 12.25 -34.37
N LEU A 852 17.71 12.77 -33.42
CA LEU A 852 17.91 14.22 -33.24
C LEU A 852 19.13 14.75 -33.98
N LYS A 853 20.18 13.92 -34.08
CA LYS A 853 21.42 14.26 -34.79
C LYS A 853 21.97 13.03 -35.50
N ASN A 854 22.49 13.19 -36.72
CA ASN A 854 23.11 12.10 -37.48
C ASN A 854 24.26 12.60 -38.40
N GLY A 855 25.44 12.77 -37.81
CA GLY A 855 26.65 13.30 -38.41
C GLY A 855 27.00 14.71 -37.91
N LYS A 856 28.29 15.01 -37.79
CA LYS A 856 28.80 16.39 -37.62
C LYS A 856 28.68 17.20 -38.90
N ASP A 857 28.81 16.52 -40.04
CA ASP A 857 28.53 17.04 -41.37
C ASP A 857 27.20 16.42 -41.86
N PRO A 858 26.17 17.22 -42.15
CA PRO A 858 24.89 16.74 -42.67
C PRO A 858 24.99 15.90 -43.96
N LYS A 859 26.12 15.99 -44.69
CA LYS A 859 26.37 15.19 -45.90
C LYS A 859 26.97 13.81 -45.63
N LYS A 860 27.40 13.54 -44.39
CA LYS A 860 28.05 12.29 -43.98
C LYS A 860 27.31 11.72 -42.75
N PRO A 861 26.25 10.92 -42.98
CA PRO A 861 25.52 10.31 -41.89
C PRO A 861 26.40 9.33 -41.11
N PHE A 862 26.22 9.27 -39.79
CA PHE A 862 26.91 8.35 -38.90
C PHE A 862 26.15 7.04 -38.69
N LEU A 863 24.81 7.11 -38.67
CA LEU A 863 23.91 5.96 -38.67
C LEU A 863 23.44 5.63 -40.10
N PRO A 864 23.28 4.33 -40.43
CA PRO A 864 23.40 3.17 -39.54
C PRO A 864 24.86 2.78 -39.22
N LEU A 865 25.07 2.22 -38.04
CA LEU A 865 26.36 1.69 -37.59
C LEU A 865 26.72 0.38 -38.31
N GLU A 866 28.02 0.13 -38.46
CA GLU A 866 28.52 -1.11 -39.06
C GLU A 866 28.40 -2.30 -38.08
N LYS A 867 27.70 -3.36 -38.49
CA LYS A 867 27.54 -4.58 -37.68
C LYS A 867 28.85 -5.37 -37.50
N ASN A 868 29.78 -5.27 -38.45
CA ASN A 868 31.03 -6.05 -38.49
C ASN A 868 32.26 -5.19 -38.15
N ALA A 869 32.09 -4.21 -37.26
CA ALA A 869 33.23 -3.44 -36.74
C ALA A 869 34.18 -4.35 -35.96
N LYS A 870 35.50 -4.07 -36.00
CA LYS A 870 36.49 -4.89 -35.30
C LYS A 870 36.32 -4.82 -33.78
N ARG A 871 36.11 -3.61 -33.25
CA ARG A 871 36.03 -3.35 -31.82
C ARG A 871 35.15 -2.14 -31.54
N ILE A 872 34.22 -2.27 -30.60
CA ILE A 872 33.27 -1.20 -30.23
C ILE A 872 33.22 -1.02 -28.72
N LEU A 873 32.92 0.21 -28.28
CA LEU A 873 32.68 0.54 -26.88
C LEU A 873 31.18 0.72 -26.63
N VAL A 874 30.66 0.06 -25.61
CA VAL A 874 29.33 0.33 -25.06
C VAL A 874 29.51 0.87 -23.64
N ALA A 875 28.99 2.06 -23.37
CA ALA A 875 29.21 2.76 -22.10
C ALA A 875 27.94 3.47 -21.61
N GLY A 876 28.03 4.06 -20.42
CA GLY A 876 26.95 4.79 -19.78
C GLY A 876 26.09 3.91 -18.87
N THR A 877 25.49 4.55 -17.87
CA THR A 877 24.72 3.89 -16.79
C THR A 877 23.48 3.16 -17.29
N HIS A 878 22.97 3.48 -18.47
CA HIS A 878 21.71 2.93 -19.00
C HIS A 878 21.93 1.81 -20.03
N ALA A 879 23.19 1.47 -20.35
CA ALA A 879 23.48 0.49 -21.39
C ALA A 879 23.06 -0.95 -21.01
N ASP A 880 23.23 -1.33 -19.74
CA ASP A 880 22.90 -2.68 -19.23
C ASP A 880 21.97 -2.63 -18.00
N ASP A 881 21.03 -1.68 -17.99
CA ASP A 881 20.05 -1.54 -16.91
C ASP A 881 18.62 -1.59 -17.47
N LEU A 882 17.97 -2.74 -17.28
CA LEU A 882 16.60 -2.97 -17.75
C LEU A 882 15.58 -2.06 -17.03
N GLY A 883 15.82 -1.79 -15.75
CA GLY A 883 14.96 -0.95 -14.94
C GLY A 883 14.98 0.50 -15.40
N TYR A 884 16.16 1.02 -15.71
CA TYR A 884 16.32 2.39 -16.23
C TYR A 884 15.66 2.58 -17.60
N GLN A 885 15.77 1.61 -18.52
CA GLN A 885 15.05 1.71 -19.80
C GLN A 885 13.52 1.53 -19.68
N CYS A 886 13.02 0.94 -18.59
CA CYS A 886 11.57 0.84 -18.34
C CYS A 886 11.00 2.08 -17.65
N GLY A 887 11.77 2.71 -16.74
CA GLY A 887 11.34 3.87 -15.97
C GLY A 887 10.33 3.56 -14.87
N GLY A 888 9.56 4.57 -14.45
CA GLY A 888 8.54 4.46 -13.41
C GLY A 888 7.43 3.48 -13.77
N TRP A 889 6.59 3.13 -12.79
CA TRP A 889 5.51 2.15 -12.95
C TRP A 889 5.98 0.80 -13.49
N THR A 890 7.14 0.29 -13.08
CA THR A 890 7.64 -1.02 -13.53
C THR A 890 8.15 -1.82 -12.34
N ALA A 891 7.53 -2.97 -12.07
CA ALA A 891 7.76 -3.86 -10.92
C ALA A 891 7.54 -3.25 -9.51
N THR A 892 7.87 -1.98 -9.31
CA THR A 892 7.59 -1.14 -8.14
C THR A 892 6.95 0.17 -8.61
N TRP A 893 6.41 0.98 -7.69
CA TRP A 893 5.82 2.29 -8.00
C TRP A 893 6.82 3.20 -8.72
N ALA A 894 7.92 3.60 -8.06
CA ALA A 894 8.93 4.48 -8.65
C ALA A 894 9.80 3.81 -9.74
N GLY A 895 9.70 2.50 -9.93
CA GLY A 895 10.71 1.70 -10.64
C GLY A 895 11.99 1.51 -9.80
N THR A 896 12.90 0.66 -10.27
CA THR A 896 14.21 0.44 -9.65
C THR A 896 15.26 0.11 -10.71
N SER A 897 16.54 0.27 -10.38
CA SER A 897 17.68 -0.14 -11.21
C SER A 897 17.82 -1.67 -11.30
N GLY A 898 18.39 -2.13 -12.41
CA GLY A 898 18.83 -3.51 -12.62
C GLY A 898 17.83 -4.37 -13.41
N ARG A 899 17.98 -5.68 -13.32
CA ARG A 899 17.14 -6.65 -14.05
C ARG A 899 15.88 -7.00 -13.25
N ILE A 900 14.93 -6.08 -13.27
CA ILE A 900 13.70 -6.12 -12.46
C ILE A 900 12.60 -7.05 -13.02
N THR A 901 12.66 -7.37 -14.32
CA THR A 901 11.73 -8.28 -15.02
C THR A 901 12.44 -9.03 -16.15
N ILE A 902 11.69 -9.73 -17.01
CA ILE A 902 12.20 -10.40 -18.21
C ILE A 902 12.18 -9.40 -19.38
N GLY A 903 13.35 -9.16 -19.97
CA GLY A 903 13.55 -8.28 -21.12
C GLY A 903 14.99 -8.30 -21.61
N THR A 904 15.28 -7.50 -22.63
CA THR A 904 16.59 -7.38 -23.26
C THR A 904 17.11 -5.96 -23.07
N THR A 905 18.31 -5.83 -22.46
CA THR A 905 18.97 -4.53 -22.31
C THR A 905 19.53 -4.02 -23.63
N ILE A 906 19.92 -2.74 -23.71
CA ILE A 906 20.60 -2.18 -24.89
C ILE A 906 21.89 -2.96 -25.19
N LEU A 907 22.68 -3.29 -24.15
CA LEU A 907 23.90 -4.07 -24.28
C LEU A 907 23.63 -5.49 -24.80
N ASP A 908 22.64 -6.19 -24.24
CA ASP A 908 22.26 -7.53 -24.70
C ASP A 908 21.85 -7.48 -26.18
N ALA A 909 21.03 -6.50 -26.55
CA ALA A 909 20.57 -6.32 -27.92
C ALA A 909 21.72 -6.01 -28.90
N ILE A 910 22.74 -5.23 -28.48
CA ILE A 910 23.92 -4.95 -29.30
C ILE A 910 24.73 -6.24 -29.51
N LYS A 911 25.01 -6.99 -28.44
CA LYS A 911 25.77 -8.25 -28.51
C LYS A 911 25.10 -9.30 -29.42
N GLU A 912 23.78 -9.29 -29.52
CA GLU A 912 23.02 -10.19 -30.39
C GLU A 912 23.10 -9.82 -31.87
N VAL A 913 23.34 -8.54 -32.21
CA VAL A 913 23.24 -8.02 -33.59
C VAL A 913 24.61 -7.85 -34.26
N VAL A 914 25.66 -7.56 -33.49
CA VAL A 914 27.01 -7.41 -34.05
C VAL A 914 27.58 -8.75 -34.53
N GLY A 915 28.55 -8.68 -35.46
CA GLY A 915 29.22 -9.86 -35.99
C GLY A 915 29.91 -10.67 -34.90
N SER A 916 30.01 -11.99 -35.07
CA SER A 916 30.62 -12.89 -34.08
C SER A 916 32.11 -12.62 -33.81
N GLU A 917 32.77 -11.88 -34.69
CA GLU A 917 34.18 -11.47 -34.57
C GLU A 917 34.35 -10.04 -34.00
N THR A 918 33.25 -9.31 -33.77
CA THR A 918 33.28 -7.97 -33.18
C THR A 918 33.54 -8.03 -31.68
N GLU A 919 34.62 -7.41 -31.22
CA GLU A 919 34.89 -7.26 -29.79
C GLU A 919 34.02 -6.14 -29.20
N VAL A 920 33.08 -6.50 -28.32
CA VAL A 920 32.24 -5.55 -27.57
C VAL A 920 32.82 -5.31 -26.18
N VAL A 921 33.43 -4.14 -25.98
CA VAL A 921 33.91 -3.71 -24.66
C VAL A 921 32.78 -2.96 -23.97
N HIS A 922 32.37 -3.42 -22.78
CA HIS A 922 31.36 -2.73 -21.97
C HIS A 922 31.99 -2.14 -20.72
N GLU A 923 31.95 -0.82 -20.60
CA GLU A 923 32.42 -0.09 -19.41
C GLU A 923 31.42 1.03 -19.08
N PRO A 924 30.59 0.87 -18.03
CA PRO A 924 29.56 1.86 -17.70
C PRO A 924 30.11 3.27 -17.43
N ASN A 925 31.28 3.35 -16.77
CA ASN A 925 31.95 4.60 -16.42
C ASN A 925 33.39 4.58 -16.98
N PRO A 926 33.57 4.92 -18.26
CA PRO A 926 34.88 4.88 -18.90
C PRO A 926 35.84 5.89 -18.27
N THR A 927 37.11 5.54 -18.25
CA THR A 927 38.22 6.35 -17.73
C THR A 927 39.24 6.61 -18.84
N PRO A 928 40.23 7.52 -18.66
CA PRO A 928 41.32 7.66 -19.62
C PRO A 928 42.05 6.35 -19.96
N ASP A 929 42.09 5.40 -19.02
CA ASP A 929 42.74 4.09 -19.21
C ASP A 929 41.95 3.17 -20.14
N THR A 930 40.63 3.33 -20.25
CA THR A 930 39.76 2.60 -21.20
C THR A 930 40.29 2.67 -22.64
N PHE A 931 40.89 3.81 -23.00
CA PHE A 931 41.38 4.10 -24.34
C PHE A 931 42.82 3.62 -24.57
N ALA A 932 43.52 3.13 -23.54
CA ALA A 932 44.91 2.67 -23.66
C ALA A 932 45.04 1.34 -24.42
N GLY A 933 43.94 0.56 -24.52
CA GLY A 933 43.93 -0.79 -25.08
C GLY A 933 43.79 -0.89 -26.60
N GLY A 934 43.83 0.20 -27.36
CA GLY A 934 43.73 0.24 -28.84
C GLY A 934 42.45 0.87 -29.39
N ASP A 935 42.41 1.11 -30.70
CA ASP A 935 41.38 1.92 -31.37
C ASP A 935 39.99 1.24 -31.41
N PHE A 936 38.96 2.00 -31.02
CA PHE A 936 37.54 1.63 -31.18
C PHE A 936 36.99 2.20 -32.49
N SER A 937 36.20 1.42 -33.22
CA SER A 937 35.55 1.88 -34.46
C SER A 937 34.48 2.94 -34.18
N PHE A 938 33.68 2.73 -33.13
CA PHE A 938 32.70 3.69 -32.61
C PHE A 938 32.32 3.34 -31.17
N ALA A 939 31.64 4.28 -30.50
CA ALA A 939 31.06 4.09 -29.18
C ALA A 939 29.54 4.31 -29.19
N ILE A 940 28.84 3.51 -28.39
CA ILE A 940 27.42 3.70 -28.07
C ILE A 940 27.34 4.02 -26.58
N VAL A 941 26.89 5.22 -26.23
CA VAL A 941 26.80 5.70 -24.85
C VAL A 941 25.35 5.91 -24.48
N ALA A 942 24.81 5.07 -23.59
CA ALA A 942 23.44 5.16 -23.11
C ALA A 942 23.39 5.82 -21.72
N VAL A 943 22.77 7.00 -21.65
CA VAL A 943 22.62 7.82 -20.43
C VAL A 943 21.21 8.36 -20.34
N GLY A 944 20.79 8.84 -19.17
CA GLY A 944 19.39 9.17 -18.98
C GLY A 944 18.98 9.46 -17.54
N GLU A 945 17.68 9.69 -17.36
CA GLU A 945 17.03 9.83 -16.05
C GLU A 945 16.91 8.47 -15.34
N PRO A 946 17.08 8.39 -14.01
CA PRO A 946 16.61 7.24 -13.26
C PRO A 946 15.07 7.13 -13.33
N PRO A 947 14.49 5.97 -12.98
CA PRO A 947 13.04 5.84 -12.80
C PRO A 947 12.48 6.82 -11.75
N TYR A 948 11.32 7.42 -12.06
CA TYR A 948 10.57 8.29 -11.17
C TYR A 948 9.06 8.21 -11.46
N VAL A 949 8.25 8.70 -10.52
CA VAL A 949 6.78 8.80 -10.62
C VAL A 949 6.34 10.07 -9.89
N GLU A 950 5.25 10.67 -10.38
CA GLU A 950 4.51 11.74 -9.67
C GLU A 950 5.44 12.85 -9.15
N SER A 951 5.23 13.36 -7.94
CA SER A 951 6.07 14.42 -7.35
C SER A 951 7.54 14.04 -7.18
N GLY A 952 7.86 12.73 -7.15
CA GLY A 952 9.25 12.26 -7.14
C GLY A 952 9.99 12.53 -8.45
N GLY A 953 9.25 12.82 -9.53
CA GLY A 953 9.78 13.23 -10.83
C GLY A 953 9.72 14.72 -11.10
N ASP A 954 9.12 15.55 -10.24
CA ASP A 954 9.07 17.00 -10.48
C ASP A 954 10.50 17.56 -10.43
N ASN A 955 10.90 18.27 -11.49
CA ASN A 955 12.29 18.70 -11.65
C ASN A 955 12.37 20.04 -12.36
N SER A 956 12.88 21.07 -11.68
CA SER A 956 13.03 22.43 -12.21
C SER A 956 14.24 22.62 -13.12
N GLU A 957 15.21 21.70 -13.11
CA GLU A 957 16.51 21.86 -13.79
C GLU A 957 16.61 21.00 -15.06
N LEU A 958 15.92 19.86 -15.12
CA LEU A 958 15.86 18.95 -16.28
C LEU A 958 17.24 18.63 -16.91
N THR A 959 18.29 18.52 -16.11
CA THR A 959 19.64 18.15 -16.55
C THR A 959 19.81 16.63 -16.64
N ILE A 960 20.76 16.16 -17.46
CA ILE A 960 21.09 14.73 -17.56
C ILE A 960 21.83 14.31 -16.27
N PRO A 961 21.29 13.37 -15.48
CA PRO A 961 21.90 12.99 -14.22
C PRO A 961 23.11 12.05 -14.40
N PHE A 962 23.72 11.64 -13.29
CA PHE A 962 24.87 10.71 -13.23
C PHE A 962 26.12 11.20 -13.97
N ASN A 963 26.31 12.51 -14.06
CA ASN A 963 27.36 13.13 -14.90
C ASN A 963 27.31 12.62 -16.34
N GLY A 964 26.10 12.34 -16.86
CA GLY A 964 25.91 11.71 -18.16
C GLY A 964 26.48 12.55 -19.30
N ALA A 965 26.36 13.88 -19.21
CA ALA A 965 26.94 14.80 -20.20
C ALA A 965 28.48 14.71 -20.23
N GLU A 966 29.12 14.63 -19.06
CA GLU A 966 30.57 14.52 -18.91
C GLU A 966 31.09 13.16 -19.39
N VAL A 967 30.39 12.07 -19.07
CA VAL A 967 30.74 10.72 -19.55
C VAL A 967 30.67 10.67 -21.07
N VAL A 968 29.57 11.18 -21.66
CA VAL A 968 29.42 11.25 -23.12
C VAL A 968 30.54 12.10 -23.73
N SER A 969 30.85 13.25 -23.13
CA SER A 969 31.96 14.11 -23.59
C SER A 969 33.29 13.40 -23.60
N LEU A 970 33.64 12.70 -22.51
CA LEU A 970 34.92 12.01 -22.35
C LEU A 970 35.14 11.00 -23.48
N VAL A 971 34.08 10.28 -23.86
CA VAL A 971 34.10 9.30 -24.94
C VAL A 971 34.12 9.98 -26.31
N ALA A 972 33.25 10.97 -26.54
CA ALA A 972 33.12 11.67 -27.82
C ALA A 972 34.36 12.49 -28.22
N ASP A 973 35.19 12.89 -27.24
CA ASP A 973 36.48 13.55 -27.49
C ASP A 973 37.52 12.59 -28.14
N ARG A 974 37.27 11.28 -28.13
CA ARG A 974 38.25 10.24 -28.56
C ARG A 974 37.70 9.29 -29.60
N ILE A 975 36.42 8.95 -29.55
CA ILE A 975 35.77 7.94 -30.39
C ILE A 975 34.52 8.54 -31.04
N PRO A 976 34.26 8.27 -32.33
CA PRO A 976 32.97 8.59 -32.94
C PRO A 976 31.81 8.01 -32.12
N THR A 977 30.89 8.86 -31.65
CA THR A 977 29.96 8.50 -30.57
C THR A 977 28.49 8.70 -30.96
N LEU A 978 27.70 7.65 -30.78
CA LEU A 978 26.24 7.69 -30.69
C LEU A 978 25.84 7.83 -29.21
N MET A 979 25.11 8.89 -28.89
CA MET A 979 24.41 9.00 -27.60
C MET A 979 22.97 8.49 -27.74
N ILE A 980 22.57 7.58 -26.84
CA ILE A 980 21.19 7.14 -26.66
C ILE A 980 20.70 7.75 -25.35
N LEU A 981 19.74 8.68 -25.45
CA LEU A 981 19.14 9.34 -24.29
C LEU A 981 17.87 8.63 -23.86
N ILE A 982 17.88 8.07 -22.64
CA ILE A 982 16.72 7.46 -21.98
C ILE A 982 16.10 8.51 -21.04
N SER A 983 14.89 8.96 -21.32
CA SER A 983 14.25 10.01 -20.51
C SER A 983 12.73 9.95 -20.63
N GLY A 984 12.02 10.41 -19.60
CA GLY A 984 10.57 10.54 -19.65
C GLY A 984 10.08 11.78 -20.41
N ARG A 985 11.01 12.65 -20.83
CA ARG A 985 10.76 14.01 -21.29
C ARG A 985 11.99 14.63 -21.95
N PRO A 986 11.86 15.77 -22.65
CA PRO A 986 13.01 16.57 -23.07
C PRO A 986 13.87 17.01 -21.88
N LEU A 987 15.20 16.95 -22.04
CA LEU A 987 16.20 17.40 -21.06
C LEU A 987 17.11 18.47 -21.66
N VAL A 988 17.84 19.18 -20.81
CA VAL A 988 18.90 20.12 -21.22
C VAL A 988 19.94 19.39 -22.06
N LEU A 989 20.12 19.85 -23.30
CA LEU A 989 21.17 19.40 -24.21
C LEU A 989 22.15 20.55 -24.44
N GLU A 990 23.28 20.48 -23.75
CA GLU A 990 24.30 21.52 -23.81
C GLU A 990 24.89 21.66 -25.23
N PRO A 991 25.06 22.89 -25.75
CA PRO A 991 25.61 23.12 -27.09
C PRO A 991 27.00 22.48 -27.28
N TRP A 992 27.87 22.59 -26.28
CA TRP A 992 29.22 22.03 -26.31
C TRP A 992 29.21 20.50 -26.38
N LEU A 993 28.18 19.84 -25.85
CA LEU A 993 28.01 18.39 -25.94
C LEU A 993 27.53 18.00 -27.33
N LEU A 994 26.54 18.73 -27.85
CA LEU A 994 26.00 18.51 -29.19
C LEU A 994 27.06 18.66 -30.27
N GLU A 995 28.01 19.60 -30.15
CA GLU A 995 29.12 19.77 -31.10
C GLU A 995 30.03 18.54 -31.19
N LYS A 996 30.25 17.86 -30.06
CA LYS A 996 31.14 16.69 -29.96
C LYS A 996 30.52 15.40 -30.48
N LEU A 997 29.20 15.26 -30.39
CA LEU A 997 28.46 14.04 -30.76
C LEU A 997 28.40 13.81 -32.27
N ASP A 998 28.46 12.55 -32.69
CA ASP A 998 28.22 12.16 -34.08
C ASP A 998 26.74 11.86 -34.29
N ALA A 999 26.07 11.15 -33.37
CA ALA A 999 24.63 10.98 -33.42
C ALA A 999 23.97 11.07 -32.05
N LEU A 1000 22.69 11.43 -32.04
CA LEU A 1000 21.86 11.51 -30.84
C LEU A 1000 20.47 10.94 -31.14
N VAL A 1001 20.06 9.97 -30.32
CA VAL A 1001 18.72 9.36 -30.37
C VAL A 1001 18.02 9.61 -29.04
N ALA A 1002 16.83 10.19 -29.09
CA ALA A 1002 15.90 10.19 -27.97
C ALA A 1002 15.12 8.87 -27.97
N ALA A 1003 15.38 8.03 -26.98
CA ALA A 1003 14.78 6.70 -26.84
C ALA A 1003 13.59 6.65 -25.89
N TRP A 1004 13.32 7.76 -25.20
CA TRP A 1004 12.27 7.88 -24.19
C TRP A 1004 12.46 6.85 -23.06
N LEU A 1005 11.38 6.20 -22.62
CA LEU A 1005 11.40 5.02 -21.76
C LEU A 1005 10.88 3.83 -22.59
N PRO A 1006 11.76 3.08 -23.29
CA PRO A 1006 11.37 2.09 -24.29
C PRO A 1006 10.77 0.79 -23.72
N GLY A 1007 10.84 0.54 -22.41
CA GLY A 1007 10.30 -0.67 -21.81
C GLY A 1007 11.22 -1.88 -21.98
N SER A 1008 10.66 -3.09 -22.06
CA SER A 1008 11.44 -4.34 -21.89
C SER A 1008 12.24 -4.81 -23.12
N GLU A 1009 11.97 -4.26 -24.31
CA GLU A 1009 12.43 -4.83 -25.59
C GLU A 1009 13.52 -3.97 -26.25
N GLY A 1010 14.73 -3.97 -25.67
CA GLY A 1010 15.88 -3.18 -26.16
C GLY A 1010 16.30 -3.47 -27.61
N ARG A 1011 15.91 -4.61 -28.17
CA ARG A 1011 16.10 -4.96 -29.60
C ARG A 1011 15.48 -3.95 -30.57
N GLY A 1012 14.44 -3.23 -30.15
CA GLY A 1012 13.84 -2.20 -31.00
C GLY A 1012 14.78 -1.02 -31.26
N ILE A 1013 15.76 -0.79 -30.38
CA ILE A 1013 16.82 0.22 -30.56
C ILE A 1013 17.84 -0.25 -31.59
N THR A 1014 18.30 -1.50 -31.48
CA THR A 1014 19.30 -2.06 -32.41
C THR A 1014 18.75 -2.22 -33.83
N ASP A 1015 17.45 -2.48 -33.98
CA ASP A 1015 16.75 -2.51 -35.26
C ASP A 1015 16.99 -1.26 -36.13
N VAL A 1016 17.07 -0.08 -35.53
CA VAL A 1016 17.21 1.18 -36.30
C VAL A 1016 18.65 1.71 -36.31
N ILE A 1017 19.41 1.59 -35.22
CA ILE A 1017 20.77 2.15 -35.18
C ILE A 1017 21.74 1.34 -36.07
N PHE A 1018 21.45 0.05 -36.34
CA PHE A 1018 22.21 -0.79 -37.28
C PHE A 1018 21.54 -0.92 -38.66
N GLY A 1019 20.43 -0.22 -38.90
CA GLY A 1019 19.84 -0.07 -40.23
C GLY A 1019 18.98 -1.23 -40.73
N ASP A 1020 18.46 -2.10 -39.86
CA ASP A 1020 17.43 -3.08 -40.26
C ASP A 1020 16.09 -2.39 -40.57
N TYR A 1021 15.84 -1.23 -39.95
CA TYR A 1021 14.68 -0.35 -40.15
C TYR A 1021 15.10 1.12 -40.18
N GLU A 1022 14.29 1.97 -40.81
CA GLU A 1022 14.46 3.43 -40.76
C GLU A 1022 13.88 4.04 -39.49
N PHE A 1023 14.46 5.16 -39.03
CA PHE A 1023 13.88 6.00 -38.00
C PHE A 1023 12.58 6.64 -38.49
N GLN A 1024 11.50 6.44 -37.74
CA GLN A 1024 10.16 6.97 -38.06
C GLN A 1024 9.63 7.93 -37.00
N GLY A 1025 10.23 7.95 -35.81
CA GLY A 1025 9.77 8.77 -34.69
C GLY A 1025 9.82 10.26 -34.99
N ARG A 1026 8.87 11.00 -34.43
CA ARG A 1026 8.76 12.46 -34.47
C ARG A 1026 8.50 12.96 -33.06
N LEU A 1027 9.08 14.11 -32.68
CA LEU A 1027 8.95 14.63 -31.33
C LEU A 1027 7.47 14.90 -30.97
N PRO A 1028 6.94 14.28 -29.90
CA PRO A 1028 5.60 14.54 -29.37
C PRO A 1028 5.58 15.65 -28.33
N MET A 1029 6.75 16.22 -28.02
CA MET A 1029 6.99 17.32 -27.11
C MET A 1029 8.00 18.26 -27.75
N THR A 1030 7.84 19.57 -27.58
CA THR A 1030 8.83 20.55 -28.02
C THR A 1030 10.11 20.41 -27.18
N TRP A 1031 11.27 20.38 -27.82
CA TRP A 1031 12.55 20.34 -27.11
C TRP A 1031 13.06 21.76 -26.86
N PHE A 1032 13.09 22.18 -25.60
CA PHE A 1032 13.56 23.51 -25.20
C PHE A 1032 15.08 23.66 -25.36
N LYS A 1033 15.57 24.89 -25.57
CA LYS A 1033 17.01 25.20 -25.55
C LYS A 1033 17.51 25.40 -24.13
N ARG A 1034 16.71 26.05 -23.30
CA ARG A 1034 17.01 26.32 -21.88
C ARG A 1034 15.73 26.25 -21.06
N VAL A 1035 15.84 25.88 -19.79
CA VAL A 1035 14.69 25.60 -18.92
C VAL A 1035 13.86 26.86 -18.64
N GLU A 1036 14.47 28.05 -18.70
CA GLU A 1036 13.77 29.32 -18.51
C GLU A 1036 12.75 29.62 -19.62
N GLN A 1037 12.79 28.91 -20.75
CA GLN A 1037 11.77 29.01 -21.81
C GLN A 1037 10.45 28.33 -21.43
N LEU A 1038 10.42 27.51 -20.37
CA LEU A 1038 9.24 26.73 -20.01
C LEU A 1038 8.19 27.56 -19.24
N PRO A 1039 6.89 27.40 -19.56
CA PRO A 1039 6.32 26.41 -20.47
C PRO A 1039 6.46 26.79 -21.96
N LEU A 1040 6.88 25.83 -22.79
CA LEU A 1040 7.10 25.98 -24.23
C LEU A 1040 6.32 24.89 -24.98
N HIS A 1041 5.41 25.28 -25.87
CA HIS A 1041 4.57 24.33 -26.59
C HIS A 1041 4.10 24.89 -27.94
N ALA A 1042 3.76 23.99 -28.86
CA ALA A 1042 3.58 24.26 -30.29
C ALA A 1042 2.51 25.33 -30.66
N GLU A 1043 1.49 25.53 -29.83
CA GLU A 1043 0.36 26.44 -30.14
C GLU A 1043 0.63 27.91 -29.80
N GLU A 1044 1.54 28.22 -28.87
CA GLU A 1044 1.68 29.58 -28.31
C GLU A 1044 3.06 30.22 -28.49
N ASN A 1045 4.15 29.43 -28.49
CA ASN A 1045 5.53 29.97 -28.46
C ASN A 1045 6.45 29.22 -29.45
N LEU A 1046 6.30 29.51 -30.75
CA LEU A 1046 7.16 28.95 -31.81
C LEU A 1046 8.53 29.63 -31.92
N GLU A 1047 8.75 30.71 -31.17
CA GLU A 1047 9.99 31.48 -31.23
C GLU A 1047 11.07 30.77 -30.39
N ASP A 1048 11.82 29.90 -31.07
CA ASP A 1048 13.15 29.41 -30.67
C ASP A 1048 13.27 28.08 -29.86
N PRO A 1049 12.59 26.98 -30.25
CA PRO A 1049 12.90 25.64 -29.71
C PRO A 1049 14.28 25.14 -30.17
N LEU A 1050 14.90 24.22 -29.41
CA LEU A 1050 16.09 23.50 -29.86
C LEU A 1050 15.73 22.54 -31.00
N PHE A 1051 14.66 21.77 -30.78
CA PHE A 1051 14.00 20.95 -31.78
C PHE A 1051 12.49 21.20 -31.68
N PRO A 1052 11.83 21.64 -32.76
CA PRO A 1052 10.41 21.92 -32.73
C PRO A 1052 9.59 20.64 -32.55
N PHE A 1053 8.35 20.79 -32.07
CA PHE A 1053 7.36 19.72 -32.12
C PHE A 1053 7.30 19.07 -33.52
N GLY A 1054 7.21 17.75 -33.56
CA GLY A 1054 7.20 16.98 -34.81
C GLY A 1054 8.56 16.85 -35.50
N PHE A 1055 9.67 17.34 -34.92
CA PHE A 1055 11.01 17.12 -35.48
C PHE A 1055 11.45 15.64 -35.37
N GLY A 1056 12.24 15.18 -36.34
CA GLY A 1056 12.88 13.87 -36.30
C GLY A 1056 13.54 13.56 -37.65
N LEU A 1057 14.83 13.25 -37.63
CA LEU A 1057 15.57 12.88 -38.83
C LEU A 1057 15.24 11.45 -39.27
N THR A 1058 15.48 11.15 -40.54
CA THR A 1058 15.47 9.79 -41.08
C THR A 1058 16.91 9.33 -41.29
N SER A 1059 17.18 8.03 -41.09
CA SER A 1059 18.41 7.41 -41.58
C SER A 1059 18.19 7.08 -43.06
N ASN A 1060 18.81 7.82 -44.00
CA ASN A 1060 18.69 7.50 -45.42
C ASN A 1060 19.29 6.10 -45.69
N ILE A 1061 18.46 5.05 -45.70
CA ILE A 1061 18.94 3.71 -46.07
C ILE A 1061 19.15 3.71 -47.58
N LYS A 1062 20.42 3.70 -48.01
CA LYS A 1062 20.74 3.20 -49.36
C LYS A 1062 20.38 1.72 -49.34
N VAL A 1063 19.21 1.38 -49.90
CA VAL A 1063 18.82 0.00 -50.17
C VAL A 1063 19.92 -0.63 -51.02
N LEU A 1064 20.83 -1.38 -50.39
CA LEU A 1064 21.70 -2.31 -51.09
C LEU A 1064 20.81 -3.51 -51.43
N GLN A 1065 20.20 -3.47 -52.62
CA GLN A 1065 19.80 -4.68 -53.31
C GLN A 1065 21.06 -5.51 -53.53
N ASN A 1066 21.12 -6.69 -52.89
CA ASN A 1066 21.65 -7.94 -53.46
C ASN A 1066 21.26 -9.12 -52.58
#